data_AF-A0A4Q7AXH9-F1
#
_entry.id   AF-A0A4Q7AXH9-F1
#
_cell.length_a   1.000
_cell.length_b   1.000
_cell.length_c   1.000
_cell.angle_alpha   90.00
_cell.angle_beta   90.00
_cell.angle_gamma   90.00
#
_symmetry.space_group_name_H-M   'P 1'
#
loop_
_entity.id
_entity.type
_entity.pdbx_description
1 polymer ?
#
loop_
_entity_poly.entity_id
_entity_poly.type
_entity_poly.pdbx_seq_one_letter_code
_entity_poly.pdbx_strand_id
1 'polypeptide(L)'
;MSLSDLMQQQYQAQMLATQQCQNYFYKDGEETGFDSAMGMPEIRPQALNELLDIMGFDSAADVDGAIKLGISQYQYCHGGELPHPSVIATALSNGVAIAKKVRGFSAQTSQGYSDLEKGFDDISNTHQESVSIVPALSVTTIATTIAYASPIVAYIPNSNGSNEVPIVAARFVTDRAFGAMNKNDYLDGVQAAKPYAEGRFRFALSNNGSGAVYAVVAHTHYADYAAKTPDTNAPLLPFISGNVSIRIAGKEVAHTQLEAAFISKVAKPELSDIALRIRIVDSVNGDEVLKIQGTLDDDPDNLASIVAVADATKEFEFFELSLLQEPSDILEAIKRSEAFNSSNSLGRSKTVIKLPDDTLPAFDADEIYTILTNQVEPPAYIVLPQTDDLPTYVAALHAAEKLNIPLDAEIDPTITAEQAAEFALSMDAQSHRVQFIWSPNLCRARDSASLSGRKIPAPYIGQYIGDKLLRNARTDAEGYAPLHVAVAWKDFPFRKKALELRPDIVLDDPTIEMLAKAKVNVVRPIKFKQGMRYVLSDLLTQRLSKNSALRLVSAAEIAMRTSNEVVSILKEHMLKPTDNYLKDASDDIDEYLSGAVTAGWLKPADDLGGKPYAFRLTPDKNYPFERVRLYLARRPEGATRAAIFDEDVLVK
;
A
#
# COMPACT_ATOMS: atom_id res chain seq x y z
N MET A 1 -0.43 -20.04 -22.00
CA MET A 1 -0.35 -19.52 -23.39
C MET A 1 1.06 -18.98 -23.60
N SER A 2 1.64 -19.15 -24.79
CA SER A 2 2.94 -18.55 -25.12
C SER A 2 2.76 -17.05 -25.41
N LEU A 3 3.60 -16.21 -24.82
CA LEU A 3 3.67 -14.77 -25.06
C LEU A 3 3.78 -14.47 -26.57
N SER A 4 3.22 -13.34 -27.04
CA SER A 4 3.44 -12.87 -28.40
C SER A 4 4.92 -12.55 -28.62
N ASP A 5 5.48 -12.69 -29.83
CA ASP A 5 6.92 -12.51 -30.07
C ASP A 5 7.46 -11.17 -29.54
N LEU A 6 6.67 -10.09 -29.61
CA LEU A 6 7.01 -8.77 -29.08
C LEU A 6 7.00 -8.75 -27.54
N MET A 7 5.97 -9.32 -26.90
CA MET A 7 5.91 -9.46 -25.44
C MET A 7 6.98 -10.40 -24.93
N GLN A 8 7.31 -11.43 -25.69
CA GLN A 8 8.39 -12.35 -25.40
C GLN A 8 9.73 -11.60 -25.50
N GLN A 9 9.90 -10.72 -26.48
CA GLN A 9 11.10 -9.88 -26.60
C GLN A 9 11.23 -8.86 -25.46
N GLN A 10 10.13 -8.20 -25.07
CA GLN A 10 10.10 -7.26 -23.94
C GLN A 10 10.27 -7.97 -22.59
N TYR A 11 9.62 -9.12 -22.41
CA TYR A 11 9.77 -9.97 -21.24
C TYR A 11 11.21 -10.49 -21.13
N GLN A 12 11.80 -10.96 -22.22
CA GLN A 12 13.21 -11.36 -22.25
C GLN A 12 14.14 -10.18 -21.97
N ALA A 13 13.82 -8.98 -22.45
CA ALA A 13 14.59 -7.76 -22.13
C ALA A 13 14.47 -7.36 -20.66
N GLN A 14 13.28 -7.46 -20.05
CA GLN A 14 13.05 -7.15 -18.65
C GLN A 14 13.64 -8.21 -17.72
N MET A 15 13.54 -9.49 -18.09
CA MET A 15 14.22 -10.60 -17.42
C MET A 15 15.73 -10.43 -17.48
N LEU A 16 16.28 -10.05 -18.65
CA LEU A 16 17.70 -9.76 -18.80
C LEU A 16 18.12 -8.55 -17.95
N ALA A 17 17.34 -7.46 -17.94
CA ALA A 17 17.62 -6.28 -17.12
C ALA A 17 17.54 -6.58 -15.62
N THR A 18 16.55 -7.38 -15.20
CA THR A 18 16.39 -7.85 -13.82
C THR A 18 17.55 -8.74 -13.43
N GLN A 19 17.98 -9.66 -14.30
CA GLN A 19 19.12 -10.55 -14.06
C GLN A 19 20.45 -9.79 -14.03
N GLN A 20 20.62 -8.76 -14.88
CA GLN A 20 21.78 -7.87 -14.83
C GLN A 20 21.83 -7.08 -13.53
N CYS A 21 20.70 -6.52 -13.09
CA CYS A 21 20.62 -5.81 -11.81
C CYS A 21 20.80 -6.77 -10.63
N GLN A 22 20.25 -7.98 -10.72
CA GLN A 22 20.46 -9.03 -9.72
C GLN A 22 21.95 -9.35 -9.60
N ASN A 23 22.62 -9.73 -10.69
CA ASN A 23 24.04 -10.10 -10.67
C ASN A 23 24.98 -8.96 -10.26
N TYR A 24 24.59 -7.71 -10.47
CA TYR A 24 25.44 -6.53 -10.23
C TYR A 24 25.22 -5.90 -8.85
N PHE A 25 23.96 -5.80 -8.39
CA PHE A 25 23.64 -5.17 -7.11
C PHE A 25 23.47 -6.18 -5.98
N TYR A 26 23.34 -7.47 -6.30
CA TYR A 26 23.11 -8.54 -5.33
C TYR A 26 24.03 -9.74 -5.61
N LYS A 27 24.81 -10.18 -4.61
CA LYS A 27 25.58 -11.43 -4.73
C LYS A 27 25.28 -12.31 -3.53
N ASP A 28 24.87 -13.55 -3.81
CA ASP A 28 24.53 -14.55 -2.79
C ASP A 28 23.43 -14.10 -1.80
N GLY A 29 22.56 -13.17 -2.19
CA GLY A 29 21.45 -12.67 -1.36
C GLY A 29 21.80 -11.52 -0.43
N GLU A 30 23.02 -10.99 -0.48
CA GLU A 30 23.45 -9.79 0.25
C GLU A 30 23.73 -8.62 -0.71
N GLU A 31 23.62 -7.39 -0.17
CA GLU A 31 24.01 -6.15 -0.86
C GLU A 31 25.53 -6.18 -1.09
N THR A 32 25.96 -6.36 -2.33
CA THR A 32 27.38 -6.11 -2.64
C THR A 32 27.62 -4.63 -2.56
N GLY A 33 28.63 -4.24 -1.77
CA GLY A 33 29.06 -2.85 -1.65
C GLY A 33 29.12 -2.19 -3.03
N PHE A 34 28.29 -1.17 -3.19
CA PHE A 34 28.22 -0.26 -4.33
C PHE A 34 29.55 0.50 -4.47
N ASP A 35 30.60 -0.19 -4.92
CA ASP A 35 31.87 0.40 -5.32
C ASP A 35 31.87 0.54 -6.85
N SER A 36 30.85 1.24 -7.34
CA SER A 36 30.47 1.32 -8.76
C SER A 36 31.39 2.24 -9.60
N ALA A 37 32.40 2.86 -8.98
CA ALA A 37 33.32 3.75 -9.67
C ALA A 37 34.63 3.08 -10.18
N MET A 38 34.96 1.85 -9.75
CA MET A 38 36.22 1.19 -10.13
C MET A 38 36.08 -0.16 -10.87
N GLY A 39 34.86 -0.63 -11.13
CA GLY A 39 34.59 -1.90 -11.83
C GLY A 39 34.53 -1.80 -13.36
N MET A 40 34.93 -2.88 -14.05
CA MET A 40 34.90 -2.99 -15.53
C MET A 40 33.52 -2.61 -16.11
N PRO A 41 33.42 -1.79 -17.19
CA PRO A 41 32.14 -1.41 -17.82
C PRO A 41 31.28 -2.59 -18.28
N GLU A 42 31.92 -3.71 -18.56
CA GLU A 42 31.33 -4.93 -19.13
C GLU A 42 30.43 -5.70 -18.14
N ILE A 43 30.55 -5.45 -16.84
CA ILE A 43 29.76 -6.11 -15.79
C ILE A 43 28.57 -5.26 -15.30
N ARG A 44 28.45 -4.00 -15.73
CA ARG A 44 27.38 -3.07 -15.32
C ARG A 44 26.05 -3.33 -16.06
N PRO A 45 24.88 -3.14 -15.43
CA PRO A 45 23.59 -3.19 -16.11
C PRO A 45 23.54 -2.17 -17.25
N GLN A 46 22.95 -2.58 -18.39
CA GLN A 46 22.95 -1.76 -19.60
C GLN A 46 22.29 -0.39 -19.39
N ALA A 47 21.20 -0.34 -18.62
CA ALA A 47 20.50 0.91 -18.28
C ALA A 47 21.35 1.87 -17.42
N LEU A 48 22.23 1.34 -16.56
CA LEU A 48 23.14 2.17 -15.76
C LEU A 48 24.24 2.78 -16.64
N ASN A 49 24.82 2.00 -17.56
CA ASN A 49 25.80 2.52 -18.52
C ASN A 49 25.19 3.64 -19.38
N GLU A 50 23.98 3.42 -19.91
CA GLU A 50 23.29 4.42 -20.72
C GLU A 50 22.94 5.70 -19.94
N LEU A 51 22.57 5.57 -18.66
CA LEU A 51 22.31 6.72 -17.79
C LEU A 51 23.57 7.56 -17.54
N LEU A 52 24.70 6.90 -17.26
CA LEU A 52 25.98 7.56 -17.00
C LEU A 52 26.57 8.22 -18.26
N ASP A 53 26.35 7.62 -19.44
CA ASP A 53 26.71 8.23 -20.73
C ASP A 53 25.91 9.51 -21.03
N ILE A 54 24.66 9.61 -20.52
CA ILE A 54 23.81 10.79 -20.70
C ILE A 54 24.11 11.88 -19.66
N MET A 55 24.33 11.49 -18.40
CA MET A 55 24.51 12.41 -17.26
C MET A 55 25.97 12.86 -17.05
N GLY A 56 26.94 12.13 -17.62
CA GLY A 56 28.36 12.34 -17.39
C GLY A 56 28.89 11.53 -16.22
N PHE A 57 30.09 10.97 -16.37
CA PHE A 57 30.72 10.08 -15.37
C PHE A 57 30.94 10.75 -14.00
N ASP A 58 31.04 12.07 -13.96
CA ASP A 58 31.18 12.84 -12.71
C ASP A 58 29.92 12.75 -11.82
N SER A 59 28.74 12.42 -12.39
CA SER A 59 27.48 12.23 -11.65
C SER A 59 27.25 10.79 -11.17
N ALA A 60 28.24 9.90 -11.34
CA ALA A 60 28.10 8.50 -10.96
C ALA A 60 27.85 8.32 -9.46
N ALA A 61 28.51 9.12 -8.62
CA ALA A 61 28.31 9.10 -7.17
C ALA A 61 26.89 9.54 -6.76
N ASP A 62 26.26 10.45 -7.52
CA ASP A 62 24.91 10.93 -7.23
C ASP A 62 23.84 9.91 -7.63
N VAL A 63 24.03 9.21 -8.76
CA VAL A 63 23.15 8.10 -9.18
C VAL A 63 23.25 6.95 -8.21
N ASP A 64 24.47 6.62 -7.76
CA ASP A 64 24.73 5.61 -6.74
C ASP A 64 24.06 5.99 -5.41
N GLY A 65 24.19 7.26 -5.00
CA GLY A 65 23.49 7.83 -3.85
C GLY A 65 21.97 7.78 -4.00
N ALA A 66 21.43 7.97 -5.21
CA ALA A 66 20.00 7.89 -5.50
C ALA A 66 19.44 6.48 -5.33
N ILE A 67 20.18 5.50 -5.84
CA ILE A 67 19.82 4.09 -5.74
C ILE A 67 19.90 3.66 -4.28
N LYS A 68 20.97 4.04 -3.56
CA LYS A 68 21.10 3.82 -2.11
C LYS A 68 20.01 4.50 -1.31
N LEU A 69 19.64 5.73 -1.66
CA LEU A 69 18.57 6.47 -0.98
C LEU A 69 17.19 5.86 -1.29
N GLY A 70 16.97 5.43 -2.52
CA GLY A 70 15.74 4.76 -2.92
C GLY A 70 15.60 3.41 -2.25
N ILE A 71 16.67 2.61 -2.25
CA ILE A 71 16.77 1.34 -1.54
C ILE A 71 16.59 1.57 -0.05
N SER A 72 17.29 2.54 0.57
CA SER A 72 17.17 2.81 2.00
C SER A 72 15.78 3.30 2.38
N GLN A 73 15.11 4.05 1.51
CA GLN A 73 13.74 4.50 1.75
C GLN A 73 12.71 3.38 1.48
N TYR A 74 12.95 2.52 0.50
CA TYR A 74 12.16 1.30 0.30
C TYR A 74 12.31 0.37 1.48
N GLN A 75 13.55 0.14 1.94
CA GLN A 75 13.88 -0.55 3.17
C GLN A 75 13.22 0.14 4.37
N TYR A 76 13.16 1.46 4.43
CA TYR A 76 12.44 2.16 5.49
C TYR A 76 10.92 1.88 5.44
N CYS A 77 10.33 1.79 4.24
CA CYS A 77 8.90 1.54 4.04
C CYS A 77 8.51 0.05 4.08
N HIS A 78 9.45 -0.87 3.85
CA HIS A 78 9.27 -2.33 3.73
C HIS A 78 10.31 -3.04 4.58
N GLY A 79 10.68 -2.41 5.69
CA GLY A 79 11.42 -3.01 6.76
C GLY A 79 12.76 -3.67 6.50
N GLY A 80 13.74 -2.89 6.05
CA GLY A 80 15.10 -3.35 5.84
C GLY A 80 15.23 -4.27 4.63
N GLU A 81 14.11 -4.72 4.03
CA GLU A 81 14.16 -5.57 2.86
C GLU A 81 14.63 -4.80 1.65
N LEU A 82 15.62 -5.38 0.98
CA LEU A 82 16.10 -4.84 -0.27
C LEU A 82 14.96 -4.92 -1.30
N PRO A 83 14.74 -3.85 -2.08
CA PRO A 83 13.77 -3.91 -3.16
C PRO A 83 14.10 -5.04 -4.11
N HIS A 84 13.08 -5.69 -4.67
CA HIS A 84 13.31 -6.74 -5.67
C HIS A 84 14.14 -6.17 -6.84
N PRO A 85 15.08 -6.92 -7.46
CA PRO A 85 15.96 -6.39 -8.52
C PRO A 85 15.21 -5.79 -9.72
N SER A 86 13.96 -6.20 -9.95
CA SER A 86 13.10 -5.60 -10.97
C SER A 86 12.72 -4.14 -10.65
N VAL A 87 12.58 -3.78 -9.37
CA VAL A 87 12.29 -2.42 -8.92
C VAL A 87 13.48 -1.50 -9.23
N ILE A 88 14.71 -1.97 -9.01
CA ILE A 88 15.93 -1.25 -9.41
C ILE A 88 16.04 -1.15 -10.94
N ALA A 89 15.75 -2.23 -11.67
CA ALA A 89 15.76 -2.23 -13.13
C ALA A 89 14.73 -1.23 -13.71
N THR A 90 13.54 -1.16 -13.12
CA THR A 90 12.49 -0.20 -13.48
C THR A 90 12.91 1.23 -13.13
N ALA A 91 13.48 1.45 -11.94
CA ALA A 91 13.95 2.76 -11.51
C ALA A 91 15.05 3.32 -12.43
N LEU A 92 16.06 2.50 -12.77
CA LEU A 92 17.11 2.86 -13.72
C LEU A 92 16.55 3.19 -15.11
N SER A 93 15.58 2.40 -15.59
CA SER A 93 14.93 2.62 -16.87
C SER A 93 14.12 3.93 -16.90
N ASN A 94 13.42 4.25 -15.80
CA ASN A 94 12.72 5.52 -15.61
C ASN A 94 13.69 6.71 -15.53
N GLY A 95 14.83 6.52 -14.87
CA GLY A 95 15.94 7.49 -14.82
C GLY A 95 16.48 7.82 -16.22
N VAL A 96 16.74 6.79 -17.05
CA VAL A 96 17.20 6.97 -18.45
C VAL A 96 16.15 7.71 -19.28
N ALA A 97 14.87 7.37 -19.14
CA ALA A 97 13.78 8.01 -19.87
C ALA A 97 13.69 9.51 -19.55
N ILE A 98 13.85 9.89 -18.28
CA ILE A 98 13.86 11.30 -17.85
C ILE A 98 15.13 12.00 -18.30
N ALA A 99 16.31 11.39 -18.15
CA ALA A 99 17.57 11.97 -18.60
C ALA A 99 17.54 12.33 -20.10
N LYS A 100 17.01 11.44 -20.94
CA LYS A 100 16.78 11.68 -22.38
C LYS A 100 15.82 12.84 -22.64
N LYS A 101 14.75 12.95 -21.83
CA LYS A 101 13.71 13.99 -21.99
C LYS A 101 14.21 15.38 -21.59
N VAL A 102 14.96 15.49 -20.49
CA VAL A 102 15.50 16.77 -19.99
C VAL A 102 16.64 17.29 -20.90
N ARG A 103 17.47 16.40 -21.47
CA ARG A 103 18.47 16.77 -22.49
C ARG A 103 17.83 17.38 -23.76
N GLY A 104 16.55 17.12 -24.00
CA GLY A 104 15.77 17.70 -25.09
C GLY A 104 15.18 19.10 -24.83
N PHE A 105 15.42 19.70 -23.66
CA PHE A 105 14.84 21.01 -23.31
C PHE A 105 15.57 22.19 -23.95
N SER A 106 14.82 23.24 -24.32
CA SER A 106 15.36 24.49 -24.85
C SER A 106 15.95 25.37 -23.74
N ALA A 107 16.97 26.17 -24.07
CA ALA A 107 17.71 27.00 -23.11
C ALA A 107 16.84 27.94 -22.23
N GLN A 108 15.69 28.39 -22.74
CA GLN A 108 14.74 29.23 -21.99
C GLN A 108 14.03 28.49 -20.85
N THR A 109 13.86 27.17 -20.97
CA THR A 109 13.13 26.36 -19.98
C THR A 109 14.00 26.09 -18.75
N SER A 110 15.32 25.95 -18.93
CA SER A 110 16.28 25.76 -17.83
C SER A 110 16.47 27.01 -16.97
N GLN A 111 16.31 28.21 -17.56
CA GLN A 111 16.49 29.50 -16.88
C GLN A 111 15.34 29.85 -15.93
N GLY A 112 14.12 29.38 -16.21
CA GLY A 112 12.96 29.58 -15.33
C GLY A 112 13.03 28.80 -14.01
N TYR A 113 13.83 27.75 -13.94
CA TYR A 113 14.05 26.97 -12.72
C TYR A 113 15.13 27.60 -11.82
N SER A 114 16.21 28.15 -12.38
CA SER A 114 17.26 28.84 -11.60
C SER A 114 16.77 30.11 -10.89
N ASP A 115 15.69 30.74 -11.38
CA ASP A 115 15.13 31.94 -10.74
C ASP A 115 14.27 31.62 -9.50
N LEU A 116 13.85 30.36 -9.32
CA LEU A 116 13.07 29.90 -8.15
C LEU A 116 13.96 29.51 -6.94
N GLU A 117 15.25 29.21 -7.17
CA GLU A 117 16.19 28.75 -6.13
C GLU A 117 16.92 29.88 -5.39
N LYS A 118 16.86 31.13 -5.89
CA LYS A 118 17.48 32.33 -5.28
C LYS A 118 17.00 32.71 -3.86
N GLY A 119 16.12 31.92 -3.23
CA GLY A 119 15.54 32.17 -1.91
C GLY A 119 16.16 31.36 -0.76
N PHE A 120 17.11 30.46 -1.02
CA PHE A 120 17.74 29.62 -0.01
C PHE A 120 19.26 29.73 -0.11
N ASP A 121 19.88 30.48 0.81
CA ASP A 121 21.33 30.69 0.83
C ASP A 121 22.02 29.70 1.80
N ASP A 122 22.82 28.84 1.18
CA ASP A 122 24.12 28.24 1.54
C ASP A 122 24.27 26.95 2.39
N ILE A 123 24.88 25.93 1.73
CA ILE A 123 26.21 25.26 1.94
C ILE A 123 26.31 24.21 0.79
N SER A 124 27.27 24.11 -0.14
CA SER A 124 28.59 24.72 -0.39
C SER A 124 29.03 24.57 -1.88
N ASN A 125 30.24 25.04 -2.19
CA ASN A 125 30.75 25.59 -3.46
C ASN A 125 31.26 24.59 -4.55
N THR A 126 30.49 23.58 -4.98
CA THR A 126 30.95 22.70 -6.09
C THR A 126 29.99 22.36 -7.23
N HIS A 127 28.72 22.80 -7.24
CA HIS A 127 27.81 22.41 -8.34
C HIS A 127 27.02 23.62 -8.85
N GLN A 128 27.27 24.02 -10.11
CA GLN A 128 26.56 25.12 -10.78
C GLN A 128 25.16 24.65 -11.26
N GLU A 129 24.16 25.42 -10.84
CA GLU A 129 22.71 25.17 -10.84
C GLU A 129 22.07 24.86 -12.22
N SER A 130 22.73 25.16 -13.34
CA SER A 130 22.18 24.85 -14.68
C SER A 130 22.49 23.44 -15.17
N VAL A 131 23.48 22.75 -14.58
CA VAL A 131 23.91 21.40 -15.00
C VAL A 131 23.34 20.31 -14.07
N SER A 132 22.90 20.67 -12.87
CA SER A 132 22.38 19.78 -11.83
C SER A 132 20.90 19.39 -12.01
N ILE A 133 20.14 20.01 -12.91
CA ILE A 133 18.71 19.69 -13.12
C ILE A 133 18.51 18.30 -13.75
N VAL A 134 19.33 17.91 -14.75
CA VAL A 134 19.22 16.58 -15.40
C VAL A 134 19.60 15.46 -14.42
N PRO A 135 20.74 15.57 -13.68
CA PRO A 135 21.07 14.63 -12.63
C PRO A 135 20.03 14.59 -11.52
N ALA A 136 19.62 15.73 -10.96
CA ALA A 136 18.72 15.77 -9.81
C ALA A 136 17.33 15.17 -10.10
N LEU A 137 16.75 15.39 -11.28
CA LEU A 137 15.46 14.81 -11.65
C LEU A 137 15.53 13.30 -11.87
N SER A 138 16.60 12.82 -12.50
CA SER A 138 16.84 11.39 -12.73
C SER A 138 17.11 10.67 -11.40
N VAL A 139 17.94 11.26 -10.54
CA VAL A 139 18.24 10.84 -9.16
C VAL A 139 16.96 10.78 -8.32
N THR A 140 16.16 11.86 -8.31
CA THR A 140 14.92 11.91 -7.53
C THR A 140 13.93 10.86 -7.99
N THR A 141 13.78 10.67 -9.30
CA THR A 141 12.83 9.68 -9.85
C THR A 141 13.24 8.25 -9.51
N ILE A 142 14.53 7.93 -9.61
CA ILE A 142 15.07 6.64 -9.18
C ILE A 142 14.73 6.43 -7.69
N ALA A 143 15.06 7.40 -6.84
CA ALA A 143 14.83 7.28 -5.40
C ALA A 143 13.34 7.13 -5.04
N THR A 144 12.45 7.92 -5.63
CA THR A 144 11.01 7.88 -5.30
C THR A 144 10.29 6.67 -5.87
N THR A 145 10.69 6.18 -7.06
CA THR A 145 10.07 4.98 -7.66
C THR A 145 10.35 3.76 -6.80
N ILE A 146 11.56 3.71 -6.23
CA ILE A 146 11.91 2.67 -5.27
C ILE A 146 11.12 2.94 -3.96
N ALA A 147 11.13 4.13 -3.37
CA ALA A 147 10.52 4.40 -2.06
C ALA A 147 9.01 4.05 -1.82
N TYR A 148 8.13 3.98 -2.83
CA TYR A 148 6.66 4.06 -2.65
C TYR A 148 5.81 2.83 -3.06
N ALA A 149 6.32 1.61 -2.92
CA ALA A 149 5.69 0.45 -3.57
C ALA A 149 4.36 -0.16 -2.99
N SER A 150 3.69 0.22 -1.84
CA SER A 150 2.24 -0.16 -1.50
C SER A 150 1.54 0.31 -0.16
N PRO A 151 0.15 0.47 -0.08
CA PRO A 151 -0.76 -0.16 0.97
C PRO A 151 -2.27 -0.55 0.59
N ILE A 152 -3.03 -1.35 1.42
CA ILE A 152 -4.36 -2.08 1.20
C ILE A 152 -5.56 -1.76 2.21
N VAL A 153 -6.89 -2.02 1.91
CA VAL A 153 -8.14 -1.83 2.77
C VAL A 153 -9.22 -2.99 2.70
N ALA A 154 -9.98 -3.34 3.79
CA ALA A 154 -11.07 -4.39 3.84
C ALA A 154 -12.26 -4.16 4.88
N TYR A 155 -13.36 -4.99 4.86
CA TYR A 155 -14.65 -4.86 5.61
C TYR A 155 -15.17 -6.14 6.34
N ILE A 156 -15.98 -6.01 7.42
CA ILE A 156 -16.64 -7.08 8.24
C ILE A 156 -18.19 -6.85 8.29
N PRO A 157 -19.07 -7.87 8.39
CA PRO A 157 -20.53 -7.67 8.38
C PRO A 157 -21.15 -7.42 9.76
N ASN A 158 -22.42 -7.03 9.73
CA ASN A 158 -23.25 -6.62 10.85
C ASN A 158 -24.02 -7.80 11.49
N SER A 159 -24.00 -7.90 12.82
CA SER A 159 -24.93 -8.76 13.58
C SER A 159 -26.00 -7.88 14.25
N ASN A 160 -27.29 -8.15 13.94
CA ASN A 160 -28.52 -7.65 14.59
C ASN A 160 -29.27 -6.45 13.99
N GLY A 161 -29.66 -6.54 12.71
CA GLY A 161 -30.95 -5.97 12.24
C GLY A 161 -31.16 -4.45 12.37
N SER A 162 -30.08 -3.67 12.45
CA SER A 162 -30.14 -2.21 12.37
C SER A 162 -30.24 -1.74 10.91
N ASN A 163 -31.00 -0.67 10.65
CA ASN A 163 -31.14 -0.03 9.33
C ASN A 163 -29.91 0.80 8.90
N GLU A 164 -28.82 0.74 9.68
CA GLU A 164 -27.55 1.38 9.40
C GLU A 164 -26.51 0.30 9.04
N VAL A 165 -25.98 0.34 7.81
CA VAL A 165 -24.87 -0.52 7.39
C VAL A 165 -23.58 0.10 7.92
N PRO A 166 -22.81 -0.59 8.79
CA PRO A 166 -21.53 -0.07 9.26
C PRO A 166 -20.55 -0.01 8.09
N ILE A 167 -20.27 1.22 7.64
CA ILE A 167 -19.12 1.53 6.80
C ILE A 167 -17.87 1.41 7.68
N VAL A 168 -17.14 0.28 7.62
CA VAL A 168 -15.74 0.21 8.05
C VAL A 168 -14.90 0.98 7.03
N ALA A 169 -15.04 2.30 7.03
CA ALA A 169 -13.88 3.11 6.74
C ALA A 169 -12.95 2.83 7.92
N ALA A 170 -11.78 2.22 7.68
CA ALA A 170 -10.71 2.21 8.65
C ALA A 170 -10.24 3.66 8.82
N ARG A 171 -11.04 4.44 9.54
CA ARG A 171 -10.63 5.67 10.16
C ARG A 171 -10.04 5.24 11.46
N PHE A 172 -8.73 5.42 11.56
CA PHE A 172 -8.04 5.20 12.80
C PHE A 172 -8.61 6.23 13.79
N VAL A 173 -9.41 5.75 14.72
CA VAL A 173 -9.73 6.51 15.92
C VAL A 173 -8.68 6.19 16.95
N THR A 174 -8.43 7.15 17.81
CA THR A 174 -7.54 6.95 18.93
C THR A 174 -8.13 5.89 19.88
N ASP A 175 -7.41 4.79 20.10
CA ASP A 175 -7.83 3.70 21.01
C ASP A 175 -7.86 4.16 22.48
N ARG A 176 -7.04 5.16 22.82
CA ARG A 176 -6.91 5.74 24.16
C ARG A 176 -6.65 7.25 24.09
N ALA A 177 -6.73 7.92 25.23
CA ALA A 177 -6.22 9.28 25.32
C ALA A 177 -4.69 9.23 25.28
N PHE A 178 -4.07 9.82 24.26
CA PHE A 178 -2.63 9.79 24.07
C PHE A 178 -2.17 11.03 23.31
N GLY A 179 -0.99 11.55 23.66
CA GLY A 179 -0.54 12.81 23.12
C GLY A 179 -1.54 13.92 23.41
N ALA A 180 -1.94 14.64 22.38
CA ALA A 180 -2.89 15.75 22.48
C ALA A 180 -4.28 15.43 21.94
N MET A 181 -4.55 14.14 21.71
CA MET A 181 -5.84 13.63 21.27
C MET A 181 -6.49 12.81 22.38
N ASN A 182 -7.78 13.01 22.59
CA ASN A 182 -8.57 12.23 23.53
C ASN A 182 -8.90 10.87 22.92
N LYS A 183 -9.35 9.92 23.75
CA LYS A 183 -9.89 8.63 23.29
C LYS A 183 -11.08 8.86 22.35
N ASN A 184 -11.13 8.12 21.25
CA ASN A 184 -12.14 8.18 20.18
C ASN A 184 -12.07 9.44 19.29
N ASP A 185 -11.01 10.25 19.37
CA ASP A 185 -10.77 11.30 18.37
C ASP A 185 -10.39 10.65 17.02
N TYR A 186 -10.77 11.27 15.91
CA TYR A 186 -10.43 10.78 14.57
C TYR A 186 -9.01 11.22 14.17
N LEU A 187 -8.13 10.28 13.76
CA LEU A 187 -6.78 10.57 13.28
C LEU A 187 -6.75 11.28 11.92
N ASP A 188 -7.85 11.21 11.16
CA ASP A 188 -8.08 11.98 9.93
C ASP A 188 -9.05 13.16 10.15
N GLY A 189 -9.32 13.52 11.41
CA GLY A 189 -10.30 14.55 11.80
C GLY A 189 -9.71 15.94 12.05
N VAL A 190 -10.48 16.80 12.71
CA VAL A 190 -10.08 18.19 13.06
C VAL A 190 -8.82 18.22 13.94
N GLN A 191 -8.57 17.14 14.68
CA GLN A 191 -7.41 16.98 15.55
C GLN A 191 -6.25 16.24 14.87
N ALA A 192 -6.34 15.88 13.58
CA ALA A 192 -5.32 15.09 12.86
C ALA A 192 -3.90 15.67 12.87
N ALA A 193 -3.77 16.98 13.09
CA ALA A 193 -2.48 17.67 13.20
C ALA A 193 -1.90 17.68 14.63
N LYS A 194 -2.61 17.09 15.61
CA LYS A 194 -2.14 16.96 16.98
C LYS A 194 -1.38 15.64 17.14
N PRO A 195 -0.34 15.62 18.00
CA PRO A 195 0.44 14.42 18.21
C PRO A 195 -0.43 13.32 18.82
N TYR A 196 -0.55 12.23 18.08
CA TYR A 196 -1.08 10.94 18.53
C TYR A 196 -0.20 9.80 18.04
N ALA A 197 0.07 9.78 16.72
CA ALA A 197 1.05 8.88 16.10
C ALA A 197 2.48 9.42 16.20
N GLU A 198 2.65 10.71 16.48
CA GLU A 198 3.97 11.31 16.70
C GLU A 198 4.44 10.99 18.13
N GLY A 199 5.43 10.12 18.29
CA GLY A 199 6.01 9.73 19.57
C GLY A 199 6.85 10.82 20.27
N ARG A 200 6.85 12.06 19.75
CA ARG A 200 7.65 13.18 20.29
C ARG A 200 6.82 14.07 21.20
N PHE A 201 6.92 13.81 22.50
CA PHE A 201 6.31 14.66 23.52
C PHE A 201 7.20 15.85 23.87
N ARG A 202 6.58 16.99 24.15
CA ARG A 202 7.22 18.22 24.64
C ARG A 202 6.39 18.75 25.79
N PHE A 203 6.95 18.74 27.00
CA PHE A 203 6.30 19.30 28.17
C PHE A 203 6.98 20.59 28.62
N ALA A 204 6.19 21.55 29.09
CA ALA A 204 6.73 22.74 29.73
C ALA A 204 7.21 22.38 31.14
N LEU A 205 8.46 22.72 31.45
CA LEU A 205 8.98 22.58 32.80
C LEU A 205 8.35 23.65 33.72
N SER A 206 7.94 23.26 34.91
CA SER A 206 7.37 24.15 35.93
C SER A 206 8.27 24.16 37.17
N ASN A 207 8.39 25.32 37.81
CA ASN A 207 8.94 25.46 39.16
C ASN A 207 7.84 25.72 40.22
N ASN A 208 6.57 25.52 39.84
CA ASN A 208 5.38 25.73 40.68
C ASN A 208 5.34 27.11 41.37
N GLY A 209 5.97 28.13 40.78
CA GLY A 209 5.90 29.52 41.23
C GLY A 209 6.96 29.95 42.25
N SER A 210 7.88 29.08 42.70
CA SER A 210 9.03 29.48 43.54
C SER A 210 10.12 28.41 43.57
N GLY A 211 11.35 28.74 43.16
CA GLY A 211 12.53 27.88 43.30
C GLY A 211 13.48 27.93 42.09
N ALA A 212 14.65 27.28 42.25
CA ALA A 212 15.66 27.12 41.20
C ALA A 212 15.55 25.79 40.43
N VAL A 213 14.66 24.89 40.87
CA VAL A 213 14.45 23.58 40.26
C VAL A 213 13.20 23.62 39.39
N TYR A 214 13.36 23.21 38.14
CA TYR A 214 12.30 23.08 37.16
C TYR A 214 12.12 21.60 36.85
N ALA A 215 10.90 21.10 37.00
CA ALA A 215 10.60 19.69 36.79
C ALA A 215 9.26 19.52 36.11
N VAL A 216 9.08 18.37 35.47
CA VAL A 216 7.80 17.91 34.97
C VAL A 216 7.78 16.39 35.03
N VAL A 217 6.64 15.83 35.45
CA VAL A 217 6.40 14.39 35.34
C VAL A 217 5.72 14.18 33.99
N ALA A 218 6.36 13.39 33.12
CA ALA A 218 5.84 13.12 31.78
C ALA A 218 4.72 12.08 31.86
N HIS A 219 3.57 12.43 31.30
CA HIS A 219 2.42 11.54 31.18
C HIS A 219 2.10 11.32 29.71
N THR A 220 1.39 10.25 29.40
CA THR A 220 1.05 9.86 28.04
C THR A 220 0.04 10.81 27.36
N HIS A 221 -0.51 11.80 28.08
CA HIS A 221 -1.53 12.73 27.57
C HIS A 221 -1.32 14.17 28.07
N TYR A 222 -1.69 15.17 27.27
CA TYR A 222 -1.68 16.59 27.66
C TYR A 222 -3.04 17.02 28.24
N ALA A 223 -3.03 17.69 29.38
CA ALA A 223 -4.20 18.43 29.87
C ALA A 223 -4.43 19.71 29.04
N ASP A 224 -3.34 20.35 28.60
CA ASP A 224 -3.35 21.48 27.66
C ASP A 224 -2.16 21.37 26.71
N TYR A 225 -2.45 21.12 25.43
CA TYR A 225 -1.43 20.97 24.39
C TYR A 225 -0.80 22.30 23.96
N ALA A 226 -1.52 23.42 24.07
CA ALA A 226 -0.97 24.73 23.75
C ALA A 226 0.04 25.16 24.82
N ALA A 227 -0.32 24.96 26.09
CA ALA A 227 0.55 25.22 27.24
C ALA A 227 1.60 24.13 27.51
N LYS A 228 1.51 22.98 26.83
CA LYS A 228 2.39 21.81 27.02
C LYS A 228 2.36 21.25 28.44
N THR A 229 1.20 21.29 29.10
CA THR A 229 1.04 20.76 30.46
C THR A 229 0.55 19.31 30.43
N PRO A 230 1.20 18.37 31.14
CA PRO A 230 0.78 16.98 31.20
C PRO A 230 -0.54 16.81 31.98
N ASP A 231 -1.31 15.79 31.63
CA ASP A 231 -2.46 15.33 32.41
C ASP A 231 -2.00 14.36 33.51
N THR A 232 -2.11 14.78 34.77
CA THR A 232 -1.64 13.99 35.92
C THR A 232 -2.45 12.72 36.18
N ASN A 233 -3.62 12.58 35.57
CA ASN A 233 -4.45 11.38 35.69
C ASN A 233 -4.14 10.33 34.61
N ALA A 234 -3.39 10.69 33.58
CA ALA A 234 -2.97 9.76 32.54
C ALA A 234 -1.79 8.89 33.01
N PRO A 235 -1.57 7.71 32.40
CA PRO A 235 -0.40 6.89 32.69
C PRO A 235 0.92 7.66 32.50
N LEU A 236 1.97 7.23 33.20
CA LEU A 236 3.31 7.78 33.00
C LEU A 236 3.81 7.44 31.59
N LEU A 237 4.48 8.40 30.95
CA LEU A 237 5.12 8.17 29.66
C LEU A 237 6.37 7.29 29.89
N PRO A 238 6.55 6.19 29.15
CA PRO A 238 7.74 5.35 29.28
C PRO A 238 8.99 6.16 28.91
N PHE A 239 10.04 5.98 29.70
CA PHE A 239 11.30 6.65 29.47
C PHE A 239 12.08 5.89 28.38
N ILE A 240 12.31 6.53 27.24
CA ILE A 240 13.12 5.97 26.15
C ILE A 240 14.46 6.68 26.12
N SER A 241 15.51 5.97 26.55
CA SER A 241 16.89 6.47 26.48
C SER A 241 17.26 6.80 25.04
N GLY A 242 18.00 7.89 24.81
CA GLY A 242 18.33 8.37 23.47
C GLY A 242 17.34 9.36 22.89
N ASN A 243 16.13 9.48 23.46
CA ASN A 243 15.02 10.25 22.88
C ASN A 243 14.48 11.35 23.80
N VAL A 244 15.04 11.52 25.00
CA VAL A 244 14.65 12.59 25.93
C VAL A 244 15.69 13.70 25.91
N SER A 245 15.26 14.93 25.65
CA SER A 245 16.09 16.15 25.75
C SER A 245 15.42 17.21 26.60
N ILE A 246 16.23 17.99 27.31
CA ILE A 246 15.80 19.21 28.00
C ILE A 246 16.29 20.40 27.19
N ARG A 247 15.40 21.36 26.95
CA ARG A 247 15.69 22.58 26.20
C ARG A 247 15.26 23.82 26.95
N ILE A 248 16.10 24.85 26.94
CA ILE A 248 15.82 26.17 27.51
C ILE A 248 15.92 27.19 26.38
N ALA A 249 14.84 27.94 26.13
CA ALA A 249 14.75 28.92 25.03
C ALA A 249 15.17 28.35 23.65
N GLY A 250 14.81 27.09 23.39
CA GLY A 250 15.12 26.40 22.12
C GLY A 250 16.54 25.80 22.03
N LYS A 251 17.43 26.06 23.00
CA LYS A 251 18.75 25.43 23.08
C LYS A 251 18.69 24.16 23.92
N GLU A 252 19.30 23.09 23.44
CA GLU A 252 19.42 21.84 24.18
C GLU A 252 20.47 21.95 25.28
N VAL A 253 20.12 21.48 26.48
CA VAL A 253 20.94 21.56 27.70
C VAL A 253 21.13 20.21 28.39
N ALA A 254 20.34 19.19 28.01
CA ALA A 254 20.50 17.81 28.44
C ALA A 254 19.92 16.88 27.36
N HIS A 255 20.51 15.71 27.16
CA HIS A 255 20.04 14.70 26.20
C HIS A 255 20.42 13.29 26.68
N THR A 256 19.48 12.36 26.73
CA THR A 256 19.73 11.02 27.28
C THR A 256 20.43 10.12 26.29
N GLN A 257 21.28 9.22 26.75
CA GLN A 257 22.01 8.27 25.90
C GLN A 257 22.16 6.92 26.61
N LEU A 258 21.99 5.83 25.86
CA LEU A 258 22.17 4.46 26.34
C LEU A 258 23.61 4.00 26.09
N GLU A 259 24.31 3.63 27.16
CA GLU A 259 25.67 3.13 27.13
C GLU A 259 25.76 1.69 27.60
N ALA A 260 26.58 0.89 26.95
CA ALA A 260 26.96 -0.44 27.42
C ALA A 260 28.48 -0.57 27.57
N ALA A 261 28.90 -1.32 28.58
CA ALA A 261 30.28 -1.68 28.82
C ALA A 261 30.39 -3.11 29.32
N PHE A 262 31.40 -3.83 28.84
CA PHE A 262 31.75 -5.16 29.32
C PHE A 262 32.98 -5.06 30.20
N ILE A 263 32.94 -5.66 31.39
CA ILE A 263 34.00 -5.56 32.39
C ILE A 263 34.44 -6.95 32.82
N SER A 264 35.68 -7.28 32.54
CA SER A 264 36.27 -8.54 32.99
C SER A 264 36.68 -8.46 34.46
N LYS A 265 36.23 -9.43 35.27
CA LYS A 265 36.64 -9.57 36.66
C LYS A 265 38.06 -10.16 36.83
N VAL A 266 38.54 -10.89 35.81
CA VAL A 266 39.81 -11.63 35.85
C VAL A 266 40.62 -11.45 34.56
N ALA A 267 41.90 -11.79 34.59
CA ALA A 267 42.81 -11.58 33.44
C ALA A 267 42.53 -12.52 32.26
N LYS A 268 41.98 -13.71 32.52
CA LYS A 268 41.59 -14.71 31.51
C LYS A 268 40.12 -15.11 31.76
N PRO A 269 39.17 -14.27 31.34
CA PRO A 269 37.76 -14.47 31.68
C PRO A 269 37.13 -15.61 30.90
N GLU A 270 36.21 -16.32 31.55
CA GLU A 270 35.08 -16.99 30.89
C GLU A 270 33.88 -16.04 30.79
N LEU A 271 32.79 -16.43 30.12
CA LEU A 271 31.63 -15.57 29.93
C LEU A 271 31.00 -15.11 31.27
N SER A 272 30.96 -16.02 32.25
CA SER A 272 30.49 -15.77 33.62
C SER A 272 31.36 -14.78 34.41
N ASP A 273 32.61 -14.56 33.99
CA ASP A 273 33.52 -13.57 34.57
C ASP A 273 33.34 -12.17 33.98
N ILE A 274 32.53 -12.04 32.94
CA ILE A 274 32.19 -10.76 32.32
C ILE A 274 30.97 -10.16 33.03
N ALA A 275 31.11 -8.93 33.51
CA ALA A 275 29.99 -8.11 33.92
C ALA A 275 29.54 -7.20 32.77
N LEU A 276 28.26 -7.24 32.44
CA LEU A 276 27.62 -6.25 31.58
C LEU A 276 27.15 -5.09 32.44
N ARG A 277 27.54 -3.87 32.07
CA ARG A 277 27.03 -2.63 32.64
C ARG A 277 26.25 -1.89 31.58
N ILE A 278 24.98 -1.59 31.86
CA ILE A 278 24.14 -0.73 31.04
C ILE A 278 23.86 0.55 31.83
N ARG A 279 24.02 1.70 31.20
CA ARG A 279 23.74 3.01 31.79
C ARG A 279 22.92 3.89 30.87
N ILE A 280 22.07 4.68 31.47
CA ILE A 280 21.43 5.84 30.85
C ILE A 280 22.11 7.06 31.45
N VAL A 281 22.69 7.90 30.60
CA VAL A 281 23.38 9.13 31.01
C VAL A 281 22.83 10.33 30.27
N ASP A 282 22.92 11.51 30.87
CA ASP A 282 22.81 12.76 30.14
C ASP A 282 24.12 13.01 29.37
N SER A 283 24.07 12.97 28.04
CA SER A 283 25.22 13.16 27.16
C SER A 283 25.78 14.59 27.20
N VAL A 284 25.01 15.58 27.67
CA VAL A 284 25.46 16.98 27.73
C VAL A 284 26.22 17.25 29.03
N ASN A 285 25.69 16.82 30.17
CA ASN A 285 26.27 17.12 31.49
C ASN A 285 27.05 15.93 32.11
N GLY A 286 26.84 14.72 31.61
CA GLY A 286 27.48 13.49 32.11
C GLY A 286 26.81 12.87 33.33
N ASP A 287 25.62 13.34 33.71
CA ASP A 287 24.90 12.86 34.88
C ASP A 287 24.30 11.46 34.65
N GLU A 288 24.35 10.60 35.67
CA GLU A 288 23.83 9.23 35.60
C GLU A 288 22.32 9.23 35.92
N VAL A 289 21.51 8.74 34.97
CA VAL A 289 20.05 8.64 35.10
C VAL A 289 19.66 7.26 35.63
N LEU A 290 20.23 6.20 35.06
CA LEU A 290 20.01 4.82 35.47
C LEU A 290 21.29 4.01 35.25
N LYS A 291 21.53 3.03 36.12
CA LYS A 291 22.64 2.09 35.99
C LYS A 291 22.25 0.71 36.47
N ILE A 292 22.45 -0.28 35.62
CA ILE A 292 22.37 -1.70 35.96
C ILE A 292 23.71 -2.38 35.64
N GLN A 293 24.10 -3.32 36.51
CA GLN A 293 25.33 -4.07 36.32
C GLN A 293 25.21 -5.46 36.95
N GLY A 294 25.37 -6.50 36.15
CA GLY A 294 25.32 -7.91 36.54
C GLY A 294 26.26 -8.75 35.69
N THR A 295 26.39 -10.04 36.00
CA THR A 295 27.10 -11.00 35.14
C THR A 295 26.37 -11.17 33.82
N LEU A 296 27.13 -11.34 32.74
CA LEU A 296 26.58 -11.62 31.42
C LEU A 296 26.12 -13.08 31.38
N ASP A 297 24.89 -13.28 31.84
CA ASP A 297 24.23 -14.56 32.06
C ASP A 297 22.72 -14.33 31.85
N ASP A 298 22.08 -15.23 31.12
CA ASP A 298 20.65 -15.17 30.78
C ASP A 298 19.77 -15.92 31.80
N ASP A 299 20.38 -16.68 32.73
CA ASP A 299 19.66 -17.39 33.78
C ASP A 299 19.09 -16.41 34.83
N PRO A 300 17.75 -16.29 34.97
CA PRO A 300 17.13 -15.44 35.99
C PRO A 300 17.27 -16.00 37.41
N ASP A 301 17.58 -17.30 37.59
CA ASP A 301 17.77 -17.90 38.92
C ASP A 301 19.15 -17.57 39.51
N ASN A 302 20.10 -17.16 38.68
CA ASN A 302 21.38 -16.61 39.13
C ASN A 302 21.20 -15.16 39.59
N LEU A 303 21.14 -14.94 40.91
CA LEU A 303 20.95 -13.60 41.51
C LEU A 303 22.01 -12.55 41.12
N ALA A 304 23.15 -12.97 40.57
CA ALA A 304 24.19 -12.06 40.08
C ALA A 304 24.03 -11.71 38.58
N SER A 305 23.16 -12.40 37.84
CA SER A 305 22.92 -12.20 36.41
C SER A 305 22.38 -10.81 36.12
N ILE A 306 22.66 -10.31 34.92
CA ILE A 306 22.16 -9.01 34.48
C ILE A 306 20.63 -9.00 34.40
N VAL A 307 20.01 -10.13 34.05
CA VAL A 307 18.55 -10.31 34.00
C VAL A 307 17.96 -10.16 35.40
N ALA A 308 18.46 -10.93 36.38
CA ALA A 308 17.98 -10.87 37.77
C ALA A 308 18.21 -9.48 38.41
N VAL A 309 19.36 -8.85 38.13
CA VAL A 309 19.67 -7.50 38.63
C VAL A 309 18.74 -6.46 38.00
N ALA A 310 18.45 -6.55 36.69
CA ALA A 310 17.54 -5.64 36.00
C ALA A 310 16.11 -5.77 36.55
N ASP A 311 15.59 -6.98 36.69
CA ASP A 311 14.25 -7.25 37.24
C ASP A 311 14.11 -6.73 38.68
N ALA A 312 15.16 -6.90 39.50
CA ALA A 312 15.17 -6.43 40.88
C ALA A 312 15.05 -4.90 41.01
N THR A 313 15.46 -4.14 40.00
CA THR A 313 15.31 -2.67 40.00
C THR A 313 13.86 -2.22 39.88
N LYS A 314 12.99 -3.04 39.26
CA LYS A 314 11.60 -2.70 38.88
C LYS A 314 11.48 -1.50 37.94
N GLU A 315 12.57 -1.08 37.32
CA GLU A 315 12.60 0.00 36.33
C GLU A 315 12.22 -0.52 34.92
N PHE A 316 12.24 -1.84 34.73
CA PHE A 316 11.89 -2.51 33.47
C PHE A 316 10.62 -3.36 33.66
N GLU A 317 9.70 -3.29 32.69
CA GLU A 317 8.54 -4.19 32.65
C GLU A 317 8.93 -5.60 32.18
N PHE A 318 9.90 -5.66 31.27
CA PHE A 318 10.47 -6.90 30.74
C PHE A 318 11.94 -6.66 30.37
N PHE A 319 12.81 -7.59 30.72
CA PHE A 319 14.24 -7.56 30.38
C PHE A 319 14.70 -8.97 30.00
N GLU A 320 15.22 -9.15 28.79
CA GLU A 320 15.71 -10.44 28.30
C GLU A 320 17.12 -10.28 27.74
N LEU A 321 17.94 -11.31 27.95
CA LEU A 321 19.26 -11.45 27.33
C LEU A 321 19.25 -12.70 26.45
N SER A 322 19.48 -12.56 25.14
CA SER A 322 19.60 -13.69 24.23
C SER A 322 21.04 -13.89 23.79
N LEU A 323 21.63 -15.02 24.16
CA LEU A 323 22.99 -15.41 23.80
C LEU A 323 22.95 -16.45 22.66
N LEU A 324 22.79 -15.97 21.42
CA LEU A 324 22.46 -16.79 20.23
C LEU A 324 23.63 -17.60 19.61
N GLN A 325 24.81 -17.59 20.23
CA GLN A 325 26.02 -18.22 19.71
C GLN A 325 26.72 -19.04 20.79
N GLU A 326 27.69 -19.87 20.40
CA GLU A 326 28.51 -20.61 21.36
C GLU A 326 29.24 -19.65 22.31
N PRO A 327 29.34 -19.96 23.63
CA PRO A 327 29.92 -19.06 24.63
C PRO A 327 31.33 -18.56 24.30
N SER A 328 32.13 -19.37 23.61
CA SER A 328 33.48 -19.00 23.16
C SER A 328 33.47 -17.90 22.11
N ASP A 329 32.52 -17.95 21.18
CA ASP A 329 32.41 -16.98 20.08
C ASP A 329 31.93 -15.64 20.61
N ILE A 330 30.97 -15.66 21.52
CA ILE A 330 30.47 -14.46 22.23
C ILE A 330 31.61 -13.80 23.01
N LEU A 331 32.38 -14.59 23.76
CA LEU A 331 33.49 -14.07 24.55
C LEU A 331 34.58 -13.42 23.67
N GLU A 332 34.91 -14.04 22.53
CA GLU A 332 35.87 -13.46 21.58
C GLU A 332 35.32 -12.19 20.92
N ALA A 333 34.03 -12.15 20.59
CA ALA A 333 33.37 -10.94 20.09
C ALA A 333 33.39 -9.81 21.12
N ILE A 334 33.13 -10.11 22.40
CA ILE A 334 33.21 -9.13 23.49
C ILE A 334 34.63 -8.60 23.62
N LYS A 335 35.65 -9.46 23.64
CA LYS A 335 37.06 -9.00 23.76
C LYS A 335 37.48 -8.08 22.61
N ARG A 336 36.90 -8.25 21.42
CA ARG A 336 37.14 -7.39 20.24
C ARG A 336 36.33 -6.11 20.26
N SER A 337 35.31 -6.00 21.11
CA SER A 337 34.46 -4.82 21.22
C SER A 337 35.20 -3.63 21.84
N GLU A 338 34.95 -2.43 21.31
CA GLU A 338 35.42 -1.18 21.89
C GLU A 338 34.83 -0.90 23.28
N ALA A 339 33.77 -1.60 23.67
CA ALA A 339 33.15 -1.51 24.99
C ALA A 339 33.82 -2.38 26.05
N PHE A 340 34.85 -3.17 25.69
CA PHE A 340 35.50 -4.10 26.60
C PHE A 340 36.54 -3.44 27.50
N ASN A 341 36.48 -3.81 28.78
CA ASN A 341 37.40 -3.40 29.82
C ASN A 341 38.09 -4.63 30.40
N SER A 342 39.40 -4.72 30.21
CA SER A 342 40.21 -5.77 30.81
C SER A 342 40.25 -5.63 32.33
N SER A 343 40.58 -6.74 33.01
CA SER A 343 40.77 -6.76 34.47
C SER A 343 41.81 -5.72 34.88
N ASN A 344 41.53 -4.98 35.96
CA ASN A 344 42.33 -3.87 36.49
C ASN A 344 42.46 -2.64 35.58
N SER A 345 41.69 -2.55 34.49
CA SER A 345 41.58 -1.30 33.72
C SER A 345 40.77 -0.25 34.50
N LEU A 346 40.85 1.00 34.06
CA LEU A 346 40.08 2.12 34.63
C LEU A 346 38.57 2.03 34.34
N GLY A 347 38.09 1.02 33.60
CA GLY A 347 36.67 0.81 33.32
C GLY A 347 36.02 1.90 32.47
N ARG A 348 36.80 2.53 31.57
CA ARG A 348 36.37 3.70 30.77
C ARG A 348 35.85 3.33 29.38
N SER A 349 36.16 2.14 28.88
CA SER A 349 35.70 1.67 27.58
C SER A 349 34.20 1.44 27.65
N LYS A 350 33.47 2.00 26.69
CA LYS A 350 32.01 1.91 26.59
C LYS A 350 31.60 2.17 25.16
N THR A 351 30.43 1.67 24.78
CA THR A 351 29.80 1.99 23.50
C THR A 351 28.40 2.56 23.74
N VAL A 352 27.93 3.32 22.77
CA VAL A 352 26.58 3.88 22.75
C VAL A 352 25.71 2.94 21.91
N ILE A 353 24.62 2.45 22.50
CA ILE A 353 23.66 1.60 21.79
C ILE A 353 22.63 2.50 21.10
N LYS A 354 22.43 2.30 19.80
CA LYS A 354 21.33 2.89 19.02
C LYS A 354 20.19 1.88 18.91
N LEU A 355 18.95 2.31 19.17
CA LEU A 355 17.76 1.48 18.96
C LEU A 355 17.36 1.54 17.45
N PRO A 356 17.12 0.41 16.77
CA PRO A 356 16.70 0.40 15.36
C PRO A 356 15.22 0.80 15.18
N ASP A 357 14.86 1.26 13.97
CA ASP A 357 13.46 1.54 13.57
C ASP A 357 12.72 0.24 13.17
N ASP A 358 11.39 0.18 13.39
CA ASP A 358 10.55 -0.98 13.05
C ASP A 358 10.52 -1.24 11.53
N THR A 359 10.59 -2.53 11.17
CA THR A 359 10.69 -2.98 9.79
C THR A 359 9.42 -3.74 9.33
N LEU A 360 8.69 -3.23 8.33
CA LEU A 360 7.56 -3.93 7.66
C LEU A 360 8.02 -5.11 6.76
N PRO A 361 7.29 -6.22 6.63
CA PRO A 361 7.69 -7.34 5.78
C PRO A 361 7.49 -7.08 4.26
N ALA A 362 8.13 -7.92 3.43
CA ALA A 362 7.96 -7.97 1.98
C ALA A 362 6.51 -7.99 1.52
N PHE A 363 6.26 -7.47 0.32
CA PHE A 363 5.06 -7.85 -0.42
C PHE A 363 5.17 -9.31 -0.88
N ASP A 364 4.27 -10.16 -0.41
CA ASP A 364 4.11 -11.54 -0.86
C ASP A 364 2.76 -11.72 -1.59
N ALA A 365 2.84 -12.03 -2.88
CA ALA A 365 1.66 -12.26 -3.73
C ALA A 365 0.87 -13.50 -3.30
N ASP A 366 1.55 -14.55 -2.84
CA ASP A 366 0.92 -15.78 -2.36
C ASP A 366 0.26 -15.53 -1.00
N GLU A 367 0.86 -14.69 -0.16
CA GLU A 367 0.26 -14.25 1.10
C GLU A 367 -1.03 -13.45 0.83
N ILE A 368 -1.03 -12.48 -0.10
CA ILE A 368 -2.24 -11.73 -0.44
C ILE A 368 -3.32 -12.64 -1.00
N TYR A 369 -2.98 -13.54 -1.92
CA TYR A 369 -3.93 -14.51 -2.43
C TYR A 369 -4.53 -15.34 -1.28
N THR A 370 -3.67 -15.82 -0.37
CA THR A 370 -4.07 -16.61 0.80
C THR A 370 -4.97 -15.81 1.73
N ILE A 371 -4.60 -14.57 2.04
CA ILE A 371 -5.39 -13.65 2.87
C ILE A 371 -6.76 -13.43 2.24
N LEU A 372 -6.82 -13.05 0.96
CA LEU A 372 -8.09 -12.74 0.29
C LEU A 372 -9.00 -13.96 0.17
N THR A 373 -8.44 -15.15 -0.04
CA THR A 373 -9.22 -16.37 -0.29
C THR A 373 -9.61 -17.13 0.98
N ASN A 374 -8.86 -16.97 2.08
CA ASN A 374 -9.11 -17.66 3.35
C ASN A 374 -9.79 -16.80 4.42
N GLN A 375 -10.25 -15.58 4.08
CA GLN A 375 -11.07 -14.82 5.02
C GLN A 375 -12.32 -15.62 5.37
N VAL A 376 -12.72 -15.57 6.64
CA VAL A 376 -13.99 -16.16 7.12
C VAL A 376 -15.15 -15.64 6.27
N GLU A 377 -15.06 -14.36 5.87
CA GLU A 377 -15.98 -13.73 4.97
C GLU A 377 -15.25 -13.18 3.75
N PRO A 378 -15.43 -13.81 2.57
CA PRO A 378 -14.71 -13.39 1.39
C PRO A 378 -15.22 -12.03 0.91
N PRO A 379 -14.34 -11.21 0.31
CA PRO A 379 -14.72 -9.92 -0.24
C PRO A 379 -15.75 -10.09 -1.38
N ALA A 380 -16.67 -9.13 -1.51
CA ALA A 380 -17.64 -9.10 -2.61
C ALA A 380 -17.07 -8.46 -3.89
N TYR A 381 -16.03 -7.63 -3.76
CA TYR A 381 -15.34 -6.93 -4.85
C TYR A 381 -13.85 -6.87 -4.52
N ILE A 382 -13.02 -6.90 -5.55
CA ILE A 382 -11.62 -6.50 -5.47
C ILE A 382 -11.44 -5.25 -6.32
N VAL A 383 -10.70 -4.28 -5.79
CA VAL A 383 -10.51 -2.98 -6.42
C VAL A 383 -9.04 -2.63 -6.42
N LEU A 384 -8.50 -2.30 -7.59
CA LEU A 384 -7.11 -1.86 -7.77
C LEU A 384 -7.08 -0.39 -8.19
N PRO A 385 -6.68 0.53 -7.28
CA PRO A 385 -6.58 1.96 -7.58
C PRO A 385 -5.57 2.32 -8.67
N GLN A 386 -4.55 1.48 -8.83
CA GLN A 386 -3.55 1.59 -9.88
C GLN A 386 -3.19 0.20 -10.37
N THR A 387 -2.74 0.11 -11.61
CA THR A 387 -2.39 -1.14 -12.29
C THR A 387 -0.93 -1.18 -12.73
N ASP A 388 -0.10 -0.35 -12.12
CA ASP A 388 1.33 -0.25 -12.37
C ASP A 388 2.12 -1.41 -11.74
N ASP A 389 1.66 -1.95 -10.61
CA ASP A 389 2.24 -3.15 -10.01
C ASP A 389 1.59 -4.45 -10.56
N LEU A 390 2.30 -5.10 -11.48
CA LEU A 390 1.84 -6.33 -12.13
C LEU A 390 1.68 -7.51 -11.16
N PRO A 391 2.61 -7.79 -10.22
CA PRO A 391 2.42 -8.81 -9.19
C PRO A 391 1.11 -8.66 -8.41
N THR A 392 0.80 -7.45 -7.92
CA THR A 392 -0.47 -7.17 -7.23
C THR A 392 -1.67 -7.41 -8.14
N TYR A 393 -1.61 -6.96 -9.39
CA TYR A 393 -2.70 -7.21 -10.34
C TYR A 393 -2.93 -8.72 -10.56
N VAL A 394 -1.87 -9.50 -10.76
CA VAL A 394 -1.97 -10.95 -11.00
C VAL A 394 -2.52 -11.66 -9.76
N ALA A 395 -2.04 -11.31 -8.56
CA ALA A 395 -2.55 -11.87 -7.31
C ALA A 395 -4.04 -11.56 -7.10
N ALA A 396 -4.44 -10.31 -7.34
CA ALA A 396 -5.83 -9.87 -7.28
C ALA A 396 -6.71 -10.56 -8.33
N LEU A 397 -6.20 -10.76 -9.55
CA LEU A 397 -6.90 -11.49 -10.61
C LEU A 397 -7.10 -12.96 -10.22
N HIS A 398 -6.07 -13.63 -9.72
CA HIS A 398 -6.16 -15.00 -9.23
C HIS A 398 -7.18 -15.12 -8.09
N ALA A 399 -7.17 -14.18 -7.13
CA ALA A 399 -8.15 -14.15 -6.06
C ALA A 399 -9.58 -13.90 -6.58
N ALA A 400 -9.77 -12.97 -7.52
CA ALA A 400 -11.06 -12.68 -8.13
C ALA A 400 -11.62 -13.87 -8.92
N GLU A 401 -10.75 -14.64 -9.60
CA GLU A 401 -11.13 -15.86 -10.29
C GLU A 401 -11.51 -16.99 -9.32
N LYS A 402 -10.74 -17.17 -8.25
CA LYS A 402 -11.00 -18.16 -7.20
C LYS A 402 -12.33 -17.90 -6.49
N LEU A 403 -12.57 -16.65 -6.11
CA LEU A 403 -13.77 -16.21 -5.39
C LEU A 403 -14.97 -15.95 -6.32
N ASN A 404 -14.72 -15.89 -7.63
CA ASN A 404 -15.72 -15.57 -8.64
C ASN A 404 -16.43 -14.23 -8.37
N ILE A 405 -15.64 -13.17 -8.16
CA ILE A 405 -16.12 -11.81 -7.84
C ILE A 405 -15.53 -10.77 -8.81
N PRO A 406 -16.13 -9.56 -8.91
CA PRO A 406 -15.61 -8.51 -9.79
C PRO A 406 -14.24 -7.99 -9.33
N LEU A 407 -13.37 -7.72 -10.31
CA LEU A 407 -12.12 -6.98 -10.19
C LEU A 407 -12.23 -5.68 -11.00
N ASP A 408 -12.40 -4.56 -10.31
CA ASP A 408 -12.36 -3.24 -10.94
C ASP A 408 -10.93 -2.69 -10.81
N ALA A 409 -10.35 -2.24 -11.92
CA ALA A 409 -8.98 -1.74 -11.96
C ALA A 409 -8.89 -0.40 -12.69
N GLU A 410 -8.21 0.57 -12.09
CA GLU A 410 -8.05 1.91 -12.68
C GLU A 410 -6.66 2.05 -13.31
N ILE A 411 -6.67 2.32 -14.61
CA ILE A 411 -5.49 2.58 -15.42
C ILE A 411 -4.92 3.94 -15.03
N ASP A 412 -3.58 4.07 -15.05
CA ASP A 412 -2.88 5.32 -14.79
C ASP A 412 -3.54 6.52 -15.52
N PRO A 413 -4.02 7.54 -14.80
CA PRO A 413 -4.66 8.69 -15.39
C PRO A 413 -3.72 9.61 -16.18
N THR A 414 -2.40 9.40 -16.12
CA THR A 414 -1.36 10.26 -16.73
C THR A 414 -0.91 9.83 -18.13
N ILE A 415 -1.23 8.62 -18.56
CA ILE A 415 -0.91 8.11 -19.91
C ILE A 415 -1.88 8.66 -20.98
N THR A 416 -1.59 8.45 -22.26
CA THR A 416 -2.48 8.84 -23.39
C THR A 416 -3.61 7.84 -23.63
N ALA A 417 -4.58 8.18 -24.48
CA ALA A 417 -5.67 7.28 -24.84
C ALA A 417 -5.17 6.01 -25.56
N GLU A 418 -4.19 6.16 -26.45
CA GLU A 418 -3.56 5.06 -27.17
C GLU A 418 -2.84 4.13 -26.20
N GLN A 419 -2.08 4.70 -25.26
CA GLN A 419 -1.38 3.94 -24.23
C GLN A 419 -2.35 3.19 -23.30
N ALA A 420 -3.48 3.80 -22.94
CA ALA A 420 -4.52 3.14 -22.15
C ALA A 420 -5.17 1.98 -22.91
N ALA A 421 -5.42 2.15 -24.22
CA ALA A 421 -5.93 1.09 -25.07
C ALA A 421 -4.91 -0.05 -25.22
N GLU A 422 -3.64 0.28 -25.47
CA GLU A 422 -2.54 -0.68 -25.59
C GLU A 422 -2.33 -1.45 -24.28
N PHE A 423 -2.37 -0.76 -23.13
CA PHE A 423 -2.31 -1.38 -21.81
C PHE A 423 -3.41 -2.42 -21.63
N ALA A 424 -4.68 -2.06 -21.89
CA ALA A 424 -5.78 -3.01 -21.72
C ALA A 424 -5.66 -4.22 -22.65
N LEU A 425 -5.17 -4.01 -23.88
CA LEU A 425 -4.90 -5.08 -24.85
C LEU A 425 -3.71 -5.95 -24.43
N SER A 426 -2.67 -5.40 -23.83
CA SER A 426 -1.49 -6.15 -23.36
C SER A 426 -1.76 -6.95 -22.10
N MET A 427 -2.63 -6.45 -21.21
CA MET A 427 -3.06 -7.17 -20.01
C MET A 427 -3.90 -8.40 -20.35
N ASP A 428 -4.58 -8.40 -21.50
CA ASP A 428 -5.36 -9.50 -22.09
C ASP A 428 -6.11 -10.36 -21.06
N ALA A 429 -6.85 -9.72 -20.15
CA ALA A 429 -7.46 -10.44 -19.03
C ALA A 429 -8.54 -11.45 -19.47
N GLN A 430 -9.15 -11.24 -20.66
CA GLN A 430 -10.20 -12.07 -21.28
C GLN A 430 -11.39 -12.47 -20.39
N SER A 431 -11.52 -11.84 -19.22
CA SER A 431 -12.41 -12.26 -18.15
C SER A 431 -13.60 -11.32 -18.02
N HIS A 432 -14.77 -11.88 -17.73
CA HIS A 432 -15.97 -11.10 -17.44
C HIS A 432 -15.93 -10.48 -16.04
N ARG A 433 -14.97 -10.87 -15.20
CA ARG A 433 -14.79 -10.34 -13.85
C ARG A 433 -14.04 -9.02 -13.85
N VAL A 434 -13.24 -8.76 -14.88
CA VAL A 434 -12.32 -7.63 -14.93
C VAL A 434 -12.95 -6.46 -15.69
N GLN A 435 -12.86 -5.27 -15.09
CA GLN A 435 -13.20 -4.01 -15.70
C GLN A 435 -12.00 -3.06 -15.61
N PHE A 436 -11.61 -2.47 -16.74
CA PHE A 436 -10.66 -1.35 -16.75
C PHE A 436 -11.39 -0.02 -16.81
N ILE A 437 -11.00 0.90 -15.94
CA ILE A 437 -11.49 2.27 -15.87
C ILE A 437 -10.31 3.20 -16.14
N TRP A 438 -10.51 4.22 -16.97
CA TRP A 438 -9.49 5.21 -17.24
C TRP A 438 -10.04 6.63 -17.08
N SER A 439 -9.33 7.43 -16.28
CA SER A 439 -9.70 8.80 -15.97
C SER A 439 -8.63 9.80 -16.40
N PRO A 440 -8.69 10.33 -17.63
CA PRO A 440 -7.77 11.36 -18.11
C PRO A 440 -8.12 12.76 -17.57
N ASN A 441 -8.47 12.87 -16.29
CA ASN A 441 -9.00 14.10 -15.72
C ASN A 441 -8.09 14.67 -14.62
N LEU A 442 -8.17 15.98 -14.42
CA LEU A 442 -7.47 16.71 -13.37
C LEU A 442 -8.47 17.27 -12.36
N CYS A 443 -8.08 17.30 -11.09
CA CYS A 443 -8.91 17.86 -10.02
C CYS A 443 -8.05 18.59 -8.98
N ARG A 444 -8.73 19.30 -8.08
CA ARG A 444 -8.12 19.84 -6.86
C ARG A 444 -8.42 18.93 -5.68
N ALA A 445 -7.53 18.97 -4.69
CA ALA A 445 -7.82 18.40 -3.37
C ALA A 445 -9.16 18.93 -2.85
N ARG A 446 -9.94 18.05 -2.22
CA ARG A 446 -11.28 18.35 -1.70
C ARG A 446 -11.29 19.61 -0.83
N ASP A 447 -10.27 19.72 0.03
CA ASP A 447 -10.17 20.74 1.08
C ASP A 447 -9.42 22.01 0.62
N SER A 448 -9.08 22.12 -0.67
CA SER A 448 -8.42 23.31 -1.22
C SER A 448 -9.29 24.56 -1.04
N ALA A 449 -8.88 25.54 -0.23
CA ALA A 449 -9.68 26.73 0.07
C ALA A 449 -9.84 27.69 -1.12
N SER A 450 -8.96 27.60 -2.13
CA SER A 450 -8.91 28.50 -3.28
C SER A 450 -9.22 27.79 -4.60
N LEU A 451 -9.75 28.55 -5.58
CA LEU A 451 -9.83 28.12 -6.98
C LEU A 451 -8.47 28.22 -7.70
N SER A 452 -7.45 28.77 -7.03
CA SER A 452 -6.07 28.92 -7.51
C SER A 452 -5.14 27.86 -6.88
N GLY A 453 -4.21 27.30 -7.68
CA GLY A 453 -3.26 26.24 -7.30
C GLY A 453 -3.11 25.16 -8.39
N ARG A 454 -2.15 24.24 -8.27
CA ARG A 454 -1.96 23.14 -9.25
C ARG A 454 -3.08 22.10 -9.14
N LYS A 455 -3.59 21.64 -10.29
CA LYS A 455 -4.48 20.47 -10.37
C LYS A 455 -3.65 19.20 -10.52
N ILE A 456 -4.12 18.11 -9.95
CA ILE A 456 -3.47 16.80 -9.97
C ILE A 456 -4.38 15.78 -10.65
N PRO A 457 -3.83 14.66 -11.15
CA PRO A 457 -4.63 13.58 -11.72
C PRO A 457 -5.77 13.13 -10.79
N ALA A 458 -6.92 12.83 -11.37
CA ALA A 458 -8.15 12.55 -10.65
C ALA A 458 -8.52 11.06 -10.78
N PRO A 459 -8.04 10.18 -9.87
CA PRO A 459 -8.48 8.79 -9.82
C PRO A 459 -9.92 8.70 -9.32
N TYR A 460 -10.72 7.79 -9.86
CA TYR A 460 -12.15 7.68 -9.60
C TYR A 460 -12.60 6.33 -9.05
N ILE A 461 -11.73 5.34 -8.97
CA ILE A 461 -12.15 4.00 -8.56
C ILE A 461 -12.78 4.00 -7.16
N GLY A 462 -12.27 4.84 -6.25
CA GLY A 462 -12.82 4.99 -4.90
C GLY A 462 -14.25 5.53 -4.88
N GLN A 463 -14.58 6.48 -5.76
CA GLN A 463 -15.97 6.94 -5.90
C GLN A 463 -16.82 5.85 -6.57
N TYR A 464 -16.29 5.21 -7.61
CA TYR A 464 -17.00 4.18 -8.38
C TYR A 464 -17.42 3.00 -7.50
N ILE A 465 -16.51 2.47 -6.68
CA ILE A 465 -16.84 1.41 -5.73
C ILE A 465 -17.83 1.91 -4.67
N GLY A 466 -17.67 3.14 -4.17
CA GLY A 466 -18.63 3.74 -3.24
C GLY A 466 -20.04 3.81 -3.81
N ASP A 467 -20.19 4.19 -5.07
CA ASP A 467 -21.47 4.24 -5.78
C ASP A 467 -22.05 2.83 -6.02
N LYS A 468 -21.21 1.83 -6.34
CA LYS A 468 -21.61 0.40 -6.39
C LYS A 468 -22.14 -0.09 -5.04
N LEU A 469 -21.43 0.19 -3.96
CA LEU A 469 -21.82 -0.22 -2.61
C LEU A 469 -23.11 0.47 -2.17
N LEU A 470 -23.25 1.78 -2.46
CA LEU A 470 -24.47 2.53 -2.15
C LEU A 470 -25.68 2.01 -2.93
N ARG A 471 -25.49 1.60 -4.20
CA ARG A 471 -26.52 0.91 -4.97
C ARG A 471 -26.88 -0.42 -4.31
N ASN A 472 -25.88 -1.21 -3.90
CA ASN A 472 -26.10 -2.53 -3.34
C ASN A 472 -26.78 -2.52 -1.97
N ALA A 473 -26.55 -1.49 -1.17
CA ALA A 473 -27.21 -1.31 0.12
C ALA A 473 -28.73 -1.04 0.00
N ARG A 474 -29.23 -0.70 -1.19
CA ARG A 474 -30.66 -0.42 -1.43
C ARG A 474 -31.38 -1.70 -1.84
N THR A 475 -31.55 -2.64 -0.92
CA THR A 475 -32.27 -3.88 -1.20
C THR A 475 -33.78 -3.68 -1.26
N ASP A 476 -34.47 -4.52 -2.02
CA ASP A 476 -35.93 -4.66 -1.92
C ASP A 476 -36.34 -5.40 -0.63
N ALA A 477 -37.65 -5.63 -0.46
CA ALA A 477 -38.19 -6.31 0.71
C ALA A 477 -37.75 -7.78 0.84
N GLU A 478 -37.29 -8.39 -0.24
CA GLU A 478 -36.80 -9.77 -0.31
C GLU A 478 -35.26 -9.83 -0.17
N GLY A 479 -34.58 -8.69 -0.04
CA GLY A 479 -33.14 -8.60 0.19
C GLY A 479 -32.30 -8.48 -1.09
N TYR A 480 -32.91 -8.27 -2.27
CA TYR A 480 -32.18 -8.15 -3.54
C TYR A 480 -31.78 -6.69 -3.83
N ALA A 481 -30.48 -6.48 -4.04
CA ALA A 481 -29.94 -5.21 -4.52
C ALA A 481 -30.29 -4.94 -6.00
N PRO A 482 -30.42 -3.68 -6.48
CA PRO A 482 -30.69 -3.37 -7.88
C PRO A 482 -29.43 -3.50 -8.77
N LEU A 483 -28.83 -4.69 -8.84
CA LEU A 483 -27.60 -4.97 -9.61
C LEU A 483 -27.76 -4.74 -11.12
N HIS A 484 -28.98 -4.84 -11.64
CA HIS A 484 -29.31 -4.55 -13.04
C HIS A 484 -29.11 -3.06 -13.38
N VAL A 485 -29.13 -2.17 -12.39
CA VAL A 485 -28.80 -0.76 -12.56
C VAL A 485 -27.27 -0.61 -12.55
N ALA A 486 -26.70 -0.35 -13.72
CA ALA A 486 -25.27 -0.16 -13.85
C ALA A 486 -24.83 1.19 -13.27
N VAL A 487 -23.70 1.19 -12.55
CA VAL A 487 -23.11 2.41 -11.95
C VAL A 487 -22.34 3.16 -13.02
N ALA A 488 -23.05 3.86 -13.89
CA ALA A 488 -22.45 4.65 -14.97
C ALA A 488 -23.40 5.76 -15.43
N TRP A 489 -22.93 6.54 -16.39
CA TRP A 489 -23.74 7.54 -17.08
C TRP A 489 -24.31 8.63 -16.15
N LYS A 490 -25.45 9.21 -16.55
CA LYS A 490 -26.04 10.42 -15.94
C LYS A 490 -26.41 10.25 -14.47
N ASP A 491 -26.83 9.06 -14.07
CA ASP A 491 -27.36 8.79 -12.72
C ASP A 491 -26.25 8.67 -11.68
N PHE A 492 -25.03 8.36 -12.12
CA PHE A 492 -23.82 8.25 -11.29
C PHE A 492 -22.72 9.21 -11.78
N PRO A 493 -22.91 10.54 -11.67
CA PRO A 493 -21.90 11.49 -12.12
C PRO A 493 -20.74 11.58 -11.12
N PHE A 494 -19.52 11.63 -11.66
CA PHE A 494 -18.31 11.87 -10.86
C PHE A 494 -18.24 13.31 -10.38
N ARG A 495 -17.88 13.49 -9.10
CA ARG A 495 -17.89 14.80 -8.44
C ARG A 495 -16.56 15.04 -7.73
N LYS A 496 -15.72 15.91 -8.32
CA LYS A 496 -14.52 16.45 -7.67
C LYS A 496 -14.41 17.96 -7.85
N LYS A 497 -13.62 18.59 -6.98
CA LYS A 497 -13.45 20.04 -6.96
C LYS A 497 -12.67 20.50 -8.20
N ALA A 498 -13.24 21.45 -8.94
CA ALA A 498 -12.65 22.03 -10.15
C ALA A 498 -12.18 20.99 -11.18
N LEU A 499 -13.00 19.95 -11.37
CA LEU A 499 -12.75 18.87 -12.31
C LEU A 499 -12.67 19.39 -13.75
N GLU A 500 -11.60 19.00 -14.45
CA GLU A 500 -11.41 19.26 -15.88
C GLU A 500 -10.83 18.05 -16.59
N LEU A 501 -11.08 17.95 -17.90
CA LEU A 501 -10.35 17.01 -18.76
C LEU A 501 -8.92 17.54 -18.95
N ARG A 502 -7.94 16.65 -18.98
CA ARG A 502 -6.57 17.00 -19.33
C ARG A 502 -6.52 17.71 -20.71
N PRO A 503 -5.79 18.83 -20.84
CA PRO A 503 -5.80 19.63 -22.07
C PRO A 503 -5.14 18.92 -23.26
N ASP A 504 -4.26 17.95 -23.00
CA ASP A 504 -3.57 17.16 -24.02
C ASP A 504 -4.41 15.96 -24.54
N ILE A 505 -5.56 15.67 -23.92
CA ILE A 505 -6.39 14.53 -24.29
C ILE A 505 -7.60 14.98 -25.12
N VAL A 506 -7.78 14.38 -26.29
CA VAL A 506 -8.93 14.59 -27.17
C VAL A 506 -9.78 13.32 -27.22
N LEU A 507 -11.04 13.42 -26.80
CA LEU A 507 -11.99 12.30 -26.77
C LEU A 507 -13.05 12.45 -27.87
N ASP A 508 -12.60 12.36 -29.13
CA ASP A 508 -13.44 12.30 -30.32
C ASP A 508 -13.97 10.88 -30.58
N ASP A 509 -14.88 10.74 -31.54
CA ASP A 509 -15.54 9.46 -31.82
C ASP A 509 -14.54 8.32 -32.18
N PRO A 510 -13.50 8.56 -33.01
CA PRO A 510 -12.45 7.55 -33.26
C PRO A 510 -11.71 7.10 -32.01
N THR A 511 -11.30 8.04 -31.14
CA THR A 511 -10.61 7.71 -29.88
C THR A 511 -11.51 6.92 -28.94
N ILE A 512 -12.79 7.28 -28.84
CA ILE A 512 -13.77 6.54 -28.03
C ILE A 512 -14.02 5.14 -28.62
N GLU A 513 -14.09 5.00 -29.94
CA GLU A 513 -14.22 3.69 -30.59
C GLU A 513 -12.99 2.81 -30.34
N MET A 514 -11.79 3.37 -30.39
CA MET A 514 -10.53 2.67 -30.07
C MET A 514 -10.53 2.16 -28.63
N LEU A 515 -10.86 3.02 -27.66
CA LEU A 515 -10.95 2.66 -26.25
C LEU A 515 -12.03 1.60 -26.00
N ALA A 516 -13.20 1.71 -26.67
CA ALA A 516 -14.26 0.71 -26.58
C ALA A 516 -13.87 -0.64 -27.20
N LYS A 517 -13.08 -0.66 -28.29
CA LYS A 517 -12.52 -1.91 -28.86
C LYS A 517 -11.54 -2.56 -27.89
N ALA A 518 -10.72 -1.76 -27.20
CA ALA A 518 -9.85 -2.19 -26.11
C ALA A 518 -10.60 -2.47 -24.79
N LYS A 519 -11.92 -2.23 -24.74
CA LYS A 519 -12.79 -2.42 -23.57
C LYS A 519 -12.37 -1.59 -22.35
N VAL A 520 -11.84 -0.39 -22.60
CA VAL A 520 -11.49 0.60 -21.57
C VAL A 520 -12.69 1.52 -21.33
N ASN A 521 -13.17 1.58 -20.09
CA ASN A 521 -14.28 2.44 -19.72
C ASN A 521 -13.77 3.82 -19.30
N VAL A 522 -14.11 4.84 -20.08
CA VAL A 522 -13.54 6.18 -19.92
C VAL A 522 -14.43 7.07 -19.05
N VAL A 523 -13.83 7.82 -18.14
CA VAL A 523 -14.48 8.92 -17.44
C VAL A 523 -14.35 10.19 -18.24
N ARG A 524 -15.45 10.69 -18.81
CA ARG A 524 -15.44 11.86 -19.71
C ARG A 524 -16.58 12.85 -19.46
N PRO A 525 -16.40 14.13 -19.81
CA PRO A 525 -17.50 15.10 -19.76
C PRO A 525 -18.50 14.83 -20.88
N ILE A 526 -19.79 14.78 -20.53
CA ILE A 526 -20.90 14.63 -21.48
C ILE A 526 -21.94 15.71 -21.20
N LYS A 527 -22.41 16.35 -22.28
CA LYS A 527 -23.44 17.39 -22.21
C LYS A 527 -24.83 16.75 -22.26
N PHE A 528 -25.55 16.84 -21.16
CA PHE A 528 -26.96 16.47 -21.06
C PHE A 528 -27.85 17.72 -21.19
N LYS A 529 -29.16 17.52 -21.36
CA LYS A 529 -30.15 18.62 -21.37
C LYS A 529 -30.03 19.54 -20.13
N GLN A 530 -29.65 18.98 -18.98
CA GLN A 530 -29.53 19.66 -17.68
C GLN A 530 -28.12 20.21 -17.39
N GLY A 531 -27.20 20.15 -18.37
CA GLY A 531 -25.82 20.60 -18.21
C GLY A 531 -24.79 19.49 -18.42
N MET A 532 -23.51 19.88 -18.32
CA MET A 532 -22.38 18.97 -18.45
C MET A 532 -22.18 18.16 -17.16
N ARG A 533 -21.90 16.86 -17.30
CA ARG A 533 -21.52 15.98 -16.18
C ARG A 533 -20.35 15.10 -16.61
N TYR A 534 -19.44 14.80 -15.67
CA TYR A 534 -18.43 13.77 -15.86
C TYR A 534 -19.03 12.42 -15.50
N VAL A 535 -18.97 11.47 -16.43
CA VAL A 535 -19.61 10.16 -16.28
C VAL A 535 -18.70 9.07 -16.80
N LEU A 536 -18.88 7.85 -16.28
CA LEU A 536 -18.34 6.66 -16.92
C LEU A 536 -19.18 6.44 -18.19
N SER A 537 -18.56 6.56 -19.36
CA SER A 537 -19.32 6.54 -20.62
C SER A 537 -19.59 5.14 -21.15
N ASP A 538 -19.05 4.12 -20.50
CA ASP A 538 -19.11 2.74 -20.97
C ASP A 538 -19.13 1.73 -19.80
N LEU A 539 -19.49 0.49 -20.08
CA LEU A 539 -19.76 -0.60 -19.11
C LEU A 539 -19.23 -1.95 -19.60
N LEU A 540 -18.07 -1.97 -20.26
CA LEU A 540 -17.45 -3.17 -20.79
C LEU A 540 -16.58 -3.89 -19.76
N THR A 541 -16.72 -5.22 -19.73
CA THR A 541 -15.76 -6.14 -19.08
C THR A 541 -14.71 -6.59 -20.09
N GLN A 542 -13.65 -7.24 -19.62
CA GLN A 542 -12.60 -7.79 -20.48
C GLN A 542 -13.01 -9.05 -21.25
N ARG A 543 -14.26 -9.53 -21.13
CA ARG A 543 -14.76 -10.73 -21.83
C ARG A 543 -14.61 -10.65 -23.35
N LEU A 544 -13.97 -11.64 -23.96
CA LEU A 544 -13.93 -11.81 -25.41
C LEU A 544 -15.21 -12.49 -25.92
N SER A 545 -16.19 -11.68 -26.28
CA SER A 545 -17.37 -12.14 -27.00
C SER A 545 -17.97 -10.98 -27.78
N LYS A 546 -18.77 -11.26 -28.81
CA LYS A 546 -19.61 -10.23 -29.46
C LYS A 546 -21.01 -10.18 -28.85
N ASN A 547 -21.59 -11.34 -28.53
CA ASN A 547 -23.02 -11.48 -28.23
C ASN A 547 -23.31 -11.93 -26.78
N SER A 548 -22.29 -12.12 -25.95
CA SER A 548 -22.51 -12.51 -24.55
C SER A 548 -22.94 -11.32 -23.69
N ALA A 549 -23.97 -11.51 -22.87
CA ALA A 549 -24.36 -10.56 -21.83
C ALA A 549 -23.19 -10.24 -20.87
N LEU A 550 -22.31 -11.21 -20.61
CA LEU A 550 -21.15 -11.07 -19.71
C LEU A 550 -20.10 -10.06 -20.20
N ARG A 551 -20.24 -9.49 -21.40
CA ARG A 551 -19.48 -8.31 -21.81
C ARG A 551 -19.82 -7.06 -21.00
N LEU A 552 -20.98 -7.05 -20.36
CA LEU A 552 -21.49 -5.90 -19.62
C LEU A 552 -21.24 -6.10 -18.14
N VAL A 553 -20.78 -5.05 -17.47
CA VAL A 553 -20.39 -5.08 -16.05
C VAL A 553 -21.56 -5.53 -15.16
N SER A 554 -22.75 -4.93 -15.31
CA SER A 554 -23.94 -5.29 -14.50
C SER A 554 -24.38 -6.75 -14.72
N ALA A 555 -24.38 -7.22 -15.97
CA ALA A 555 -24.73 -8.59 -16.29
C ALA A 555 -23.72 -9.60 -15.74
N ALA A 556 -22.43 -9.27 -15.79
CA ALA A 556 -21.36 -10.09 -15.23
C ALA A 556 -21.46 -10.15 -13.69
N GLU A 557 -21.76 -9.03 -13.05
CA GLU A 557 -22.00 -8.91 -11.61
C GLU A 557 -23.20 -9.76 -11.15
N ILE A 558 -24.33 -9.69 -11.86
CA ILE A 558 -25.49 -10.56 -11.61
C ILE A 558 -25.09 -12.04 -11.74
N ALA A 559 -24.35 -12.39 -12.81
CA ALA A 559 -23.91 -13.76 -13.03
C ALA A 559 -22.98 -14.24 -11.90
N MET A 560 -22.01 -13.43 -11.48
CA MET A 560 -21.12 -13.77 -10.37
C MET A 560 -21.89 -13.97 -9.06
N ARG A 561 -22.77 -13.02 -8.72
CA ARG A 561 -23.57 -13.07 -7.48
C ARG A 561 -24.45 -14.32 -7.42
N THR A 562 -25.20 -14.58 -8.49
CA THR A 562 -26.10 -15.75 -8.56
C THR A 562 -25.35 -17.07 -8.55
N SER A 563 -24.14 -17.15 -9.13
CA SER A 563 -23.31 -18.36 -9.01
C SER A 563 -22.85 -18.59 -7.57
N ASN A 564 -22.40 -17.54 -6.89
CA ASN A 564 -21.85 -17.66 -5.54
C ASN A 564 -22.93 -18.01 -4.52
N GLU A 565 -24.13 -17.43 -4.64
CA GLU A 565 -25.26 -17.74 -3.77
C GLU A 565 -25.71 -19.20 -3.93
N VAL A 566 -25.84 -19.68 -5.18
CA VAL A 566 -26.18 -21.09 -5.43
C VAL A 566 -25.14 -22.02 -4.83
N VAL A 567 -23.85 -21.67 -4.88
CA VAL A 567 -22.80 -22.44 -4.21
C VAL A 567 -22.95 -22.40 -2.68
N SER A 568 -23.38 -21.27 -2.10
CA SER A 568 -23.65 -21.16 -0.66
C SER A 568 -24.79 -22.08 -0.23
N ILE A 569 -25.93 -22.02 -0.94
CA ILE A 569 -27.09 -22.89 -0.71
C ILE A 569 -26.67 -24.37 -0.79
N LEU A 570 -25.90 -24.74 -1.82
CA LEU A 570 -25.40 -26.12 -1.96
C LEU A 570 -24.51 -26.55 -0.79
N LYS A 571 -23.71 -25.64 -0.21
CA LYS A 571 -22.86 -25.92 0.96
C LYS A 571 -23.67 -26.11 2.23
N GLU A 572 -24.70 -25.30 2.45
CA GLU A 572 -25.56 -25.37 3.64
C GLU A 572 -26.26 -26.72 3.79
N HIS A 573 -26.53 -27.38 2.67
CA HIS A 573 -27.18 -28.69 2.67
C HIS A 573 -26.22 -29.88 2.62
N MET A 574 -24.90 -29.66 2.52
CA MET A 574 -23.92 -30.77 2.44
C MET A 574 -24.06 -31.76 3.60
N LEU A 575 -23.70 -33.03 3.33
CA LEU A 575 -23.75 -34.14 4.29
C LEU A 575 -25.16 -34.60 4.73
N LYS A 576 -26.22 -34.01 4.17
CA LYS A 576 -27.58 -34.58 4.25
C LYS A 576 -27.68 -35.88 3.42
N PRO A 577 -28.64 -36.78 3.73
CA PRO A 577 -29.00 -37.86 2.82
C PRO A 577 -29.29 -37.34 1.41
N THR A 578 -28.81 -38.03 0.36
CA THR A 578 -28.84 -37.53 -1.03
C THR A 578 -30.22 -37.06 -1.48
N ASP A 579 -31.29 -37.78 -1.16
CA ASP A 579 -32.65 -37.38 -1.55
C ASP A 579 -33.09 -36.08 -0.87
N ASN A 580 -32.75 -35.89 0.40
CA ASN A 580 -33.01 -34.65 1.13
C ASN A 580 -32.16 -33.51 0.57
N TYR A 581 -30.88 -33.77 0.26
CA TYR A 581 -29.99 -32.79 -0.38
C TYR A 581 -30.59 -32.30 -1.71
N LEU A 582 -31.00 -33.22 -2.58
CA LEU A 582 -31.54 -32.90 -3.90
C LEU A 582 -32.83 -32.08 -3.78
N LYS A 583 -33.70 -32.41 -2.82
CA LYS A 583 -34.96 -31.69 -2.61
C LYS A 583 -34.71 -30.31 -2.01
N ASP A 584 -34.16 -30.26 -0.80
CA ASP A 584 -34.01 -29.02 -0.04
C ASP A 584 -33.16 -28.00 -0.82
N ALA A 585 -32.03 -28.44 -1.40
CA ALA A 585 -31.19 -27.55 -2.19
C ALA A 585 -31.86 -27.08 -3.49
N SER A 586 -32.72 -27.89 -4.09
CA SER A 586 -33.47 -27.45 -5.28
C SER A 586 -34.53 -26.43 -4.91
N ASP A 587 -35.26 -26.64 -3.81
CA ASP A 587 -36.30 -25.73 -3.35
C ASP A 587 -35.70 -24.35 -3.03
N ASP A 588 -34.58 -24.30 -2.27
CA ASP A 588 -33.91 -23.04 -1.90
C ASP A 588 -33.25 -22.34 -3.12
N ILE A 589 -32.68 -23.10 -4.06
CA ILE A 589 -32.17 -22.53 -5.32
C ILE A 589 -33.30 -21.92 -6.16
N ASP A 590 -34.45 -22.59 -6.25
CA ASP A 590 -35.59 -22.10 -7.03
C ASP A 590 -36.21 -20.85 -6.41
N GLU A 591 -36.34 -20.81 -5.07
CA GLU A 591 -36.77 -19.62 -4.32
C GLU A 591 -35.84 -18.45 -4.60
N TYR A 592 -34.52 -18.65 -4.46
CA TYR A 592 -33.54 -17.60 -4.68
C TYR A 592 -33.54 -17.07 -6.14
N LEU A 593 -33.58 -17.97 -7.13
CA LEU A 593 -33.56 -17.56 -8.53
C LEU A 593 -34.89 -16.92 -8.95
N SER A 594 -36.02 -17.33 -8.36
CA SER A 594 -37.32 -16.69 -8.54
C SER A 594 -37.32 -15.25 -8.00
N GLY A 595 -36.79 -15.02 -6.80
CA GLY A 595 -36.61 -13.68 -6.25
C GLY A 595 -35.72 -12.81 -7.15
N ALA A 596 -34.63 -13.38 -7.70
CA ALA A 596 -33.77 -12.67 -8.66
C ALA A 596 -34.51 -12.27 -9.95
N VAL A 597 -35.50 -13.04 -10.41
CA VAL A 597 -36.37 -12.67 -11.53
C VAL A 597 -37.27 -11.48 -11.15
N THR A 598 -37.90 -11.54 -9.98
CA THR A 598 -38.76 -10.46 -9.44
C THR A 598 -37.99 -9.15 -9.29
N ALA A 599 -36.75 -9.22 -8.78
CA ALA A 599 -35.82 -8.09 -8.65
C ALA A 599 -35.27 -7.56 -10.00
N GLY A 600 -35.64 -8.21 -11.11
CA GLY A 600 -35.27 -7.79 -12.46
C GLY A 600 -33.85 -8.18 -12.89
N TRP A 601 -33.17 -9.05 -12.14
CA TRP A 601 -31.81 -9.49 -12.46
C TRP A 601 -31.77 -10.45 -13.64
N LEU A 602 -32.79 -11.32 -13.75
CA LEU A 602 -32.87 -12.36 -14.77
C LEU A 602 -34.04 -12.11 -15.73
N LYS A 603 -33.81 -12.32 -17.03
CA LYS A 603 -34.83 -12.14 -18.08
C LYS A 603 -35.12 -13.42 -18.84
N PRO A 604 -36.33 -13.60 -19.39
CA PRO A 604 -36.67 -14.68 -20.31
C PRO A 604 -35.64 -14.87 -21.42
N ALA A 605 -35.21 -16.10 -21.70
CA ALA A 605 -34.28 -16.42 -22.78
C ALA A 605 -34.90 -17.40 -23.79
N ASP A 606 -34.76 -17.12 -25.07
CA ASP A 606 -35.28 -17.97 -26.15
C ASP A 606 -34.62 -19.37 -26.12
N ASP A 607 -33.31 -19.41 -25.86
CA ASP A 607 -32.53 -20.65 -25.73
C ASP A 607 -32.97 -21.53 -24.52
N LEU A 608 -33.71 -20.95 -23.58
CA LEU A 608 -34.29 -21.65 -22.43
C LEU A 608 -35.81 -21.84 -22.58
N GLY A 609 -36.35 -21.73 -23.80
CA GLY A 609 -37.77 -21.88 -24.08
C GLY A 609 -38.62 -20.78 -23.42
N GLY A 610 -38.10 -19.56 -23.33
CA GLY A 610 -38.76 -18.41 -22.69
C GLY A 610 -38.60 -18.36 -21.17
N LYS A 611 -37.89 -19.30 -20.55
CA LYS A 611 -37.61 -19.26 -19.11
C LYS A 611 -36.44 -18.33 -18.79
N PRO A 612 -36.44 -17.63 -17.63
CA PRO A 612 -35.32 -16.78 -17.23
C PRO A 612 -34.10 -17.56 -16.73
N TYR A 613 -34.33 -18.73 -16.15
CA TYR A 613 -33.30 -19.67 -15.71
C TYR A 613 -33.79 -21.12 -15.83
N ALA A 614 -32.83 -22.04 -15.78
CA ALA A 614 -33.06 -23.47 -15.64
C ALA A 614 -31.90 -24.06 -14.84
N PHE A 615 -32.20 -24.91 -13.86
CA PHE A 615 -31.18 -25.67 -13.15
C PHE A 615 -31.63 -27.11 -12.95
N ARG A 616 -30.67 -28.00 -12.67
CA ARG A 616 -30.95 -29.40 -12.32
C ARG A 616 -29.83 -29.94 -11.46
N LEU A 617 -30.21 -30.56 -10.34
CA LEU A 617 -29.32 -31.37 -9.52
C LEU A 617 -29.55 -32.86 -9.83
N THR A 618 -28.48 -33.58 -10.12
CA THR A 618 -28.53 -35.04 -10.35
C THR A 618 -27.36 -35.75 -9.69
N PRO A 619 -27.54 -36.95 -9.12
CA PRO A 619 -26.42 -37.77 -8.67
C PRO A 619 -25.36 -37.96 -9.77
N ASP A 620 -24.09 -37.93 -9.37
CA ASP A 620 -22.96 -38.15 -10.27
C ASP A 620 -22.97 -39.60 -10.79
N LYS A 621 -22.63 -39.80 -12.07
CA LYS A 621 -22.62 -41.16 -12.66
C LYS A 621 -21.51 -42.05 -12.12
N ASN A 622 -20.36 -41.47 -11.78
CA ASN A 622 -19.17 -42.20 -11.33
C ASN A 622 -19.18 -42.37 -9.80
N TYR A 623 -19.80 -41.45 -9.07
CA TYR A 623 -19.87 -41.43 -7.61
C TYR A 623 -21.30 -41.12 -7.10
N PRO A 624 -22.29 -41.97 -7.41
CA PRO A 624 -23.71 -41.67 -7.20
C PRO A 624 -24.14 -41.53 -5.75
N PHE A 625 -23.38 -42.08 -4.80
CA PHE A 625 -23.71 -42.07 -3.38
C PHE A 625 -23.09 -40.91 -2.60
N GLU A 626 -22.18 -40.14 -3.21
CA GLU A 626 -21.39 -39.11 -2.51
C GLU A 626 -21.28 -37.79 -3.30
N ARG A 627 -21.67 -37.76 -4.59
CA ARG A 627 -21.56 -36.55 -5.43
C ARG A 627 -22.85 -36.25 -6.17
N VAL A 628 -23.14 -34.96 -6.28
CA VAL A 628 -24.24 -34.39 -7.06
C VAL A 628 -23.66 -33.40 -8.08
N ARG A 629 -24.20 -33.41 -9.29
CA ARG A 629 -23.88 -32.45 -10.36
C ARG A 629 -24.97 -31.40 -10.46
N LEU A 630 -24.55 -30.13 -10.48
CA LEU A 630 -25.39 -29.00 -10.84
C LEU A 630 -25.24 -28.67 -12.32
N TYR A 631 -26.36 -28.59 -13.02
CA TYR A 631 -26.50 -27.81 -14.25
C TYR A 631 -27.21 -26.51 -13.89
N LEU A 632 -26.67 -25.36 -14.33
CA LEU A 632 -27.28 -24.04 -14.10
C LEU A 632 -27.13 -23.19 -15.36
N ALA A 633 -28.24 -22.71 -15.89
CA ALA A 633 -28.33 -21.80 -17.02
C ALA A 633 -29.27 -20.64 -16.68
N ARG A 634 -28.92 -19.42 -17.08
CA ARG A 634 -29.69 -18.20 -16.78
C ARG A 634 -29.30 -17.07 -17.71
N ARG A 635 -30.23 -16.14 -17.95
CA ARG A 635 -29.97 -14.92 -18.72
C ARG A 635 -29.98 -13.70 -17.79
N PRO A 636 -28.81 -13.14 -17.45
CA PRO A 636 -28.74 -11.89 -16.71
C PRO A 636 -29.21 -10.71 -17.55
N GLU A 637 -29.72 -9.68 -16.88
CA GLU A 637 -30.16 -8.44 -17.53
C GLU A 637 -28.97 -7.66 -18.11
N GLY A 638 -29.15 -7.17 -19.33
CA GLY A 638 -28.15 -6.39 -20.05
C GLY A 638 -28.23 -4.88 -19.77
N ALA A 639 -27.51 -4.10 -20.57
CA ALA A 639 -27.58 -2.64 -20.55
C ALA A 639 -27.42 -2.07 -21.97
N THR A 640 -28.23 -1.06 -22.30
CA THR A 640 -28.16 -0.39 -23.60
C THR A 640 -26.96 0.55 -23.64
N ARG A 641 -26.03 0.31 -24.57
CA ARG A 641 -24.81 1.12 -24.76
C ARG A 641 -24.84 2.01 -26.00
N ALA A 642 -25.59 1.61 -27.02
CA ALA A 642 -25.73 2.34 -28.26
C ALA A 642 -27.19 2.24 -28.75
N ALA A 643 -27.66 3.32 -29.36
CA ALA A 643 -28.91 3.33 -30.11
C ALA A 643 -28.56 3.47 -31.58
N ILE A 644 -29.04 2.54 -32.40
CA ILE A 644 -28.90 2.60 -33.86
C ILE A 644 -30.22 3.15 -34.39
N PHE A 645 -30.12 4.22 -35.18
CA PHE A 645 -31.28 4.85 -35.80
C PHE A 645 -31.31 4.42 -37.27
N ASP A 646 -32.16 3.45 -37.60
CA ASP A 646 -32.18 2.84 -38.93
C ASP A 646 -32.72 3.81 -39.99
N GLU A 647 -33.97 4.28 -39.86
CA GLU A 647 -34.58 5.24 -40.80
C GLU A 647 -35.56 6.20 -40.08
N ASP A 648 -35.55 7.49 -40.45
CA ASP A 648 -36.55 8.47 -40.03
C ASP A 648 -37.75 8.45 -40.99
N VAL A 649 -38.76 7.63 -40.68
CA VAL A 649 -39.95 7.52 -41.52
C VAL A 649 -40.93 8.66 -41.21
N LEU A 650 -40.83 9.75 -41.97
CA LEU A 650 -41.82 10.83 -41.95
C LEU A 650 -43.09 10.41 -42.71
N VAL A 651 -44.08 9.91 -41.98
CA VAL A 651 -45.42 9.59 -42.51
C VAL A 651 -46.21 10.87 -42.80
N LYS A 652 -47.01 10.84 -43.87
CA LYS A 652 -47.87 11.95 -44.31
C LYS A 652 -49.14 12.08 -43.49
#